data_AF-A0A2T5J4B1-F1
#
_entry.id   AF-A0A2T5J4B1-F1
#
_cell.length_a   1.000
_cell.length_b   1.000
_cell.length_c   1.000
_cell.angle_alpha   90.00
_cell.angle_beta   90.00
_cell.angle_gamma   90.00
#
_symmetry.space_group_name_H-M   'P 1'
#
loop_
_entity.id
_entity.type
_entity.pdbx_description
1 polymer ?
#
loop_
_entity_poly.entity_id
_entity_poly.type
_entity_poly.pdbx_seq_one_letter_code
_entity_poly.pdbx_strand_id
1 'polypeptide(L)'
;MSKKVTFYVLLTILYLLLSNQLIIFYDKVIVNGFLKDLKSDWLYLGLFLLVELTVYQLIYLHLEKQKVPFFLFFASILLLATYLYYRFISSHYTFYSAKYAPDLKYTDYFIFLLGGIVILGALDRLSSHRPPVYKKVPFIIDAPIMKIADDKFDRKNFAILLAERIESKVNDNYRGAIAIGVNGNWGAGKTSFTNLIKSQLDRKNRIIIDFNPWRSLSPTKIIEDFFKVLTDQLKVYDTALSEDIETYAKSLTDIEDGVFTKTFKTGSQLFFGDKSDTVNYDKINTSIGKIGQQIIVFIDDLDRLDNKEIVEVLRLIRNTANFKNLVYVVAYDRNYVIEALRNINKHHYESYLEKIFQFEFSLPEYNPEVLRTNIKTDLKSAILNNDIQAMLNTAIDYTGRSGRSFTNWIVKTQRDAVRLCNSFLFEIDGVIKEVNVIDFYLLQLLKLKHSSLYETVAKYKTVFFIQDKLHMRLRKESERNSEITGFDLMWQGMEEERPAQQVGEAVKDLPILHKYIDSIDKSNINELEIAVIKEVFDVLLTEKDFRIGSESRDYKSFVNGENFEKYFTIQQRITQLSADEFEQYRLGDYEAFQTKIDEWLDDPNKADEVTNRLKKIVDFEHKEEWENHLKILIHIGKRQYAVNGGFGTNYKQIAELIAYPKERDGSYKFFDNAQAYKDYFTAFFEDVPEPYVFEGHILVAGLTGVTDFPLETKEIEDQLYKYFETYCAEHTEITNDFRQLHNVVVEKNNSYNYDYKVQARAEILFLDYFKRHLKVCQLSSFIRLHDPFEKYYIFDVAWIKYIFGSLEELIEYVENNENFDKNSACYIEFMKYHAAVQASAYPAILFPFEYLFKNTADD
;
A
#
# COMPACT_ATOMS: atom_id res chain seq x y z
N MET A 1 -26.75 -22.51 34.57
CA MET A 1 -28.02 -22.65 33.82
C MET A 1 -28.51 -21.23 33.50
N SER A 2 -28.79 -20.87 32.25
CA SER A 2 -29.16 -19.48 31.93
C SER A 2 -30.52 -19.12 32.55
N LYS A 3 -30.71 -17.87 33.01
CA LYS A 3 -31.99 -17.39 33.59
C LYS A 3 -33.21 -17.74 32.72
N LYS A 4 -33.01 -17.82 31.38
CA LYS A 4 -34.04 -18.22 30.41
C LYS A 4 -34.45 -19.69 30.56
N VAL A 5 -33.50 -20.62 30.70
CA VAL A 5 -33.83 -22.05 30.85
C VAL A 5 -34.62 -22.28 32.15
N THR A 6 -34.21 -21.65 33.24
CA THR A 6 -34.92 -21.73 34.53
C THR A 6 -36.35 -21.18 34.41
N PHE A 7 -36.54 -20.06 33.71
CA PHE A 7 -37.87 -19.49 33.47
C PHE A 7 -38.79 -20.44 32.70
N TYR A 8 -38.32 -21.08 31.63
CA TYR A 8 -39.14 -22.01 30.85
C TYR A 8 -39.43 -23.32 31.58
N VAL A 9 -38.49 -23.84 32.36
CA VAL A 9 -38.73 -24.99 33.24
C VAL A 9 -39.81 -24.67 34.28
N LEU A 10 -39.75 -23.50 34.91
CA LEU A 10 -40.78 -23.04 35.83
C LEU A 10 -42.14 -22.87 35.13
N LEU A 11 -42.16 -22.36 33.90
CA LEU A 11 -43.37 -22.23 33.09
C LEU A 11 -44.00 -23.60 32.79
N THR A 12 -43.19 -24.62 32.47
CA THR A 12 -43.68 -25.99 32.24
C THR A 12 -44.22 -26.61 33.53
N ILE A 13 -43.53 -26.44 34.65
CA ILE A 13 -44.00 -26.91 35.96
C ILE A 13 -45.34 -26.25 36.31
N LEU A 14 -45.43 -24.92 36.15
CA LEU A 14 -46.66 -24.17 36.39
C LEU A 14 -47.80 -24.63 35.49
N TYR A 15 -47.52 -24.87 34.21
CA TYR A 15 -48.49 -25.41 33.26
C TYR A 15 -49.01 -26.77 33.69
N LEU A 16 -48.13 -27.69 34.11
CA LEU A 16 -48.52 -29.02 34.59
C LEU A 16 -49.36 -28.93 35.88
N LEU A 17 -48.98 -28.07 36.82
CA LEU A 17 -49.72 -27.86 38.07
C LEU A 17 -51.12 -27.28 37.84
N LEU A 18 -51.25 -26.36 36.90
CA LEU A 18 -52.52 -25.71 36.57
C LEU A 18 -53.32 -26.44 35.50
N SER A 19 -52.81 -27.54 34.94
CA SER A 19 -53.39 -28.22 33.78
C SER A 19 -54.87 -28.58 33.99
N ASN A 20 -55.22 -29.16 35.14
CA ASN A 20 -56.61 -29.48 35.48
C ASN A 20 -57.52 -28.24 35.58
N GLN A 21 -57.04 -27.15 36.17
CA GLN A 21 -57.83 -25.91 36.27
C GLN A 21 -58.02 -25.25 34.90
N LEU A 22 -56.96 -25.27 34.08
CA LEU A 22 -57.00 -24.77 32.70
C LEU A 22 -57.98 -25.58 31.84
N ILE A 23 -58.05 -26.90 32.04
CA ILE A 23 -59.02 -27.77 31.35
C ILE A 23 -60.44 -27.45 31.80
N ILE A 24 -60.69 -27.32 33.11
CA ILE A 24 -62.03 -26.96 33.61
C ILE A 24 -62.47 -25.60 33.04
N PHE A 25 -61.55 -24.64 32.97
CA PHE A 25 -61.80 -23.35 32.34
C PHE A 25 -62.08 -23.48 30.85
N TYR A 26 -61.26 -24.24 30.12
CA TYR A 26 -61.44 -24.51 28.69
C TYR A 26 -62.77 -25.21 28.41
N ASP A 27 -63.13 -26.20 29.21
CA ASP A 27 -64.39 -26.93 29.10
C ASP A 27 -65.59 -26.01 29.34
N LYS A 28 -65.51 -25.14 30.35
CA LYS A 28 -66.60 -24.23 30.69
C LYS A 28 -66.78 -23.14 29.63
N VAL A 29 -65.69 -22.50 29.21
CA VAL A 29 -65.74 -21.30 28.38
C VAL A 29 -65.74 -21.64 26.90
N ILE A 30 -64.83 -22.50 26.46
CA ILE A 30 -64.61 -22.80 25.05
C ILE A 30 -65.48 -23.98 24.62
N VAL A 31 -65.40 -25.13 25.30
CA VAL A 31 -66.11 -26.34 24.83
C VAL A 31 -67.62 -26.20 25.00
N ASN A 32 -68.09 -25.95 26.23
CA ASN A 32 -69.52 -25.88 26.52
C ASN A 32 -70.13 -24.52 26.19
N GLY A 33 -69.37 -23.44 26.31
CA GLY A 33 -69.86 -22.08 26.04
C GLY A 33 -69.83 -21.68 24.56
N PHE A 34 -68.97 -22.29 23.75
CA PHE A 34 -68.82 -21.93 22.34
C PHE A 34 -68.92 -23.14 21.40
N LEU A 35 -68.16 -24.21 21.62
CA LEU A 35 -68.06 -25.34 20.66
C LEU A 35 -69.28 -26.27 20.65
N LYS A 36 -70.04 -26.36 21.74
CA LYS A 36 -71.18 -27.29 21.88
C LYS A 36 -72.35 -26.97 20.95
N ASP A 37 -72.59 -25.69 20.67
CA ASP A 37 -73.72 -25.22 19.86
C ASP A 37 -73.39 -25.10 18.36
N LEU A 38 -72.16 -25.42 17.96
CA LEU A 38 -71.67 -25.23 16.60
C LEU A 38 -71.94 -26.43 15.69
N LYS A 39 -73.01 -26.34 14.91
CA LYS A 39 -73.35 -27.30 13.83
C LYS A 39 -73.10 -26.78 12.39
N SER A 40 -72.45 -25.62 12.22
CA SER A 40 -72.45 -24.87 10.95
C SER A 40 -71.15 -24.96 10.13
N ASP A 41 -71.28 -25.27 8.83
CA ASP A 41 -70.21 -25.34 7.80
C ASP A 41 -69.33 -24.06 7.71
N TRP A 42 -69.81 -22.90 8.17
CA TRP A 42 -69.12 -21.59 8.07
C TRP A 42 -67.96 -21.37 9.05
N LEU A 43 -68.02 -21.94 10.26
CA LEU A 43 -66.90 -21.85 11.21
C LEU A 43 -65.70 -22.67 10.78
N TYR A 44 -65.96 -23.75 10.04
CA TYR A 44 -64.93 -24.60 9.46
C TYR A 44 -64.22 -23.89 8.31
N LEU A 45 -64.92 -23.08 7.51
CA LEU A 45 -64.32 -22.19 6.52
C LEU A 45 -63.42 -21.13 7.18
N GLY A 46 -63.84 -20.57 8.32
CA GLY A 46 -63.03 -19.63 9.10
C GLY A 46 -61.75 -20.26 9.66
N LEU A 47 -61.82 -21.49 10.18
CA LEU A 47 -60.65 -22.25 10.65
C LEU A 47 -59.69 -22.59 9.49
N PHE A 48 -60.22 -22.98 8.34
CA PHE A 48 -59.42 -23.26 7.15
C PHE A 48 -58.69 -22.00 6.66
N LEU A 49 -59.39 -20.86 6.55
CA LEU A 49 -58.78 -19.58 6.17
C LEU A 49 -57.72 -19.11 7.19
N LEU A 50 -57.92 -19.38 8.49
CA LEU A 50 -56.94 -19.05 9.52
C LEU A 50 -55.68 -19.91 9.39
N VAL A 51 -55.82 -21.19 9.04
CA VAL A 51 -54.68 -22.07 8.74
C VAL A 51 -53.95 -21.58 7.48
N GLU A 52 -54.67 -21.24 6.40
CA GLU A 52 -54.05 -20.68 5.20
C GLU A 52 -53.33 -19.35 5.47
N LEU A 53 -53.94 -18.44 6.24
CA LEU A 53 -53.32 -17.18 6.64
C LEU A 53 -52.07 -17.42 7.50
N THR A 54 -52.10 -18.42 8.38
CA THR A 54 -50.96 -18.75 9.23
C THR A 54 -49.85 -19.42 8.43
N VAL A 55 -50.18 -20.34 7.52
CA VAL A 55 -49.20 -20.93 6.58
C VAL A 55 -48.60 -19.83 5.71
N TYR A 56 -49.40 -18.88 5.22
CA TYR A 56 -48.91 -17.71 4.50
C TYR A 56 -47.96 -16.86 5.37
N GLN A 57 -48.32 -16.56 6.62
CA GLN A 57 -47.43 -15.84 7.54
C GLN A 57 -46.14 -16.62 7.84
N LEU A 58 -46.21 -17.94 7.98
CA LEU A 58 -45.04 -18.79 8.21
C LEU A 58 -44.11 -18.82 7.00
N ILE A 59 -44.67 -18.90 5.78
CA ILE A 59 -43.92 -18.76 4.53
C ILE A 59 -43.32 -17.37 4.42
N TYR A 60 -44.09 -16.31 4.70
CA TYR A 60 -43.64 -14.92 4.69
C TYR A 60 -42.47 -14.69 5.67
N LEU A 61 -42.58 -15.16 6.92
CA LEU A 61 -41.50 -15.08 7.91
C LEU A 61 -40.25 -15.84 7.49
N HIS A 62 -40.41 -17.00 6.84
CA HIS A 62 -39.30 -17.78 6.29
C HIS A 62 -38.61 -17.05 5.12
N LEU A 63 -39.39 -16.45 4.21
CA LEU A 63 -38.89 -15.68 3.07
C LEU A 63 -38.20 -14.38 3.51
N GLU A 64 -38.71 -13.69 4.53
CA GLU A 64 -38.09 -12.49 5.11
C GLU A 64 -36.94 -12.78 6.09
N LYS A 65 -36.62 -14.06 6.34
CA LYS A 65 -35.56 -14.49 7.27
C LYS A 65 -35.74 -13.97 8.70
N GLN A 66 -36.97 -13.70 9.12
CA GLN A 66 -37.25 -13.29 10.50
C GLN A 66 -37.17 -14.50 11.44
N LYS A 67 -36.49 -14.34 12.58
CA LYS A 67 -36.31 -15.43 13.56
C LYS A 67 -37.58 -15.70 14.35
N VAL A 68 -37.90 -16.98 14.57
CA VAL A 68 -39.07 -17.37 15.37
C VAL A 68 -38.79 -17.10 16.86
N PRO A 69 -39.55 -16.20 17.52
CA PRO A 69 -39.36 -15.89 18.93
C PRO A 69 -39.36 -17.15 19.79
N PHE A 70 -38.41 -17.25 20.72
CA PHE A 70 -38.24 -18.46 21.53
C PHE A 70 -39.47 -18.81 22.36
N PHE A 71 -40.19 -17.80 22.85
CA PHE A 71 -41.46 -18.00 23.54
C PHE A 71 -42.50 -18.67 22.64
N LEU A 72 -42.67 -18.20 21.39
CA LEU A 72 -43.63 -18.77 20.44
C LEU A 72 -43.27 -20.21 20.08
N PHE A 73 -42.00 -20.48 19.76
CA PHE A 73 -41.51 -21.84 19.50
C PHE A 73 -41.80 -22.78 20.68
N PHE A 74 -41.46 -22.38 21.90
CA PHE A 74 -41.66 -23.20 23.09
C PHE A 74 -43.14 -23.40 23.45
N ALA A 75 -43.95 -22.34 23.36
CA ALA A 75 -45.39 -22.41 23.59
C ALA A 75 -46.07 -23.33 22.57
N SER A 76 -45.66 -23.28 21.29
CA SER A 76 -46.17 -24.17 20.26
C SER A 76 -45.83 -25.63 20.52
N ILE A 77 -44.64 -25.95 21.05
CA ILE A 77 -44.30 -27.32 21.49
C ILE A 77 -45.25 -27.79 22.59
N LEU A 78 -45.45 -26.97 23.63
CA LEU A 78 -46.27 -27.34 24.79
C LEU A 78 -47.74 -27.53 24.40
N LEU A 79 -48.28 -26.62 23.58
CA LEU A 79 -49.64 -26.72 23.05
C LEU A 79 -49.81 -27.93 22.13
N LEU A 80 -48.83 -28.20 21.26
CA LEU A 80 -48.85 -29.37 20.36
C LEU A 80 -48.80 -30.67 21.16
N ALA A 81 -47.92 -30.77 22.16
CA ALA A 81 -47.81 -31.94 23.03
C ALA A 81 -49.12 -32.20 23.81
N THR A 82 -49.72 -31.14 24.34
CA THR A 82 -51.01 -31.20 25.03
C THR A 82 -52.11 -31.70 24.09
N TYR A 83 -52.18 -31.13 22.90
CA TYR A 83 -53.15 -31.53 21.89
C TYR A 83 -53.02 -33.02 21.53
N LEU A 84 -51.80 -33.48 21.23
CA LEU A 84 -51.54 -34.88 20.88
C LEU A 84 -51.91 -35.85 22.02
N TYR A 85 -51.63 -35.48 23.28
CA TYR A 85 -52.05 -36.27 24.44
C TYR A 85 -53.58 -36.42 24.50
N TYR A 86 -54.32 -35.33 24.36
CA TYR A 86 -55.79 -35.40 24.39
C TYR A 86 -56.39 -36.05 23.16
N ARG A 87 -55.73 -35.96 22.01
CA ARG A 87 -56.20 -36.49 20.74
C ARG A 87 -56.09 -38.01 20.63
N PHE A 88 -55.02 -38.59 21.18
CA PHE A 88 -54.67 -40.00 20.98
C PHE A 88 -54.60 -40.84 22.25
N ILE A 89 -54.33 -40.23 23.41
CA ILE A 89 -54.09 -40.96 24.67
C ILE A 89 -55.29 -40.82 25.62
N SER A 90 -55.82 -39.60 25.77
CA SER A 90 -56.95 -39.34 26.65
C SER A 90 -58.30 -39.60 25.96
N SER A 91 -59.25 -40.17 26.69
CA SER A 91 -60.64 -40.31 26.26
C SER A 91 -61.53 -39.15 26.72
N HIS A 92 -60.95 -38.05 27.22
CA HIS A 92 -61.68 -36.91 27.80
C HIS A 92 -62.51 -36.13 26.76
N TYR A 93 -62.09 -36.13 25.49
CA TYR A 93 -62.79 -35.42 24.41
C TYR A 93 -63.16 -36.36 23.26
N THR A 94 -64.34 -36.16 22.68
CA THR A 94 -64.74 -36.76 21.40
C THR A 94 -64.49 -35.77 20.26
N PHE A 95 -63.69 -36.18 19.29
CA PHE A 95 -63.30 -35.33 18.17
C PHE A 95 -64.14 -35.63 16.92
N TYR A 96 -64.73 -34.59 16.32
CA TYR A 96 -65.53 -34.69 15.11
C TYR A 96 -64.66 -34.85 13.86
N SER A 97 -65.01 -35.83 13.02
CA SER A 97 -64.35 -36.08 11.72
C SER A 97 -64.68 -34.99 10.70
N ALA A 98 -63.69 -34.68 9.87
CA ALA A 98 -63.84 -33.78 8.75
C ALA A 98 -64.77 -34.38 7.69
N LYS A 99 -65.68 -33.55 7.17
CA LYS A 99 -66.75 -33.96 6.23
C LYS A 99 -66.22 -34.63 4.96
N TYR A 100 -65.06 -34.18 4.48
CA TYR A 100 -64.45 -34.64 3.23
C TYR A 100 -63.22 -35.53 3.45
N ALA A 101 -62.83 -35.79 4.71
CA ALA A 101 -61.68 -36.61 5.08
C ALA A 101 -61.96 -37.30 6.43
N PRO A 102 -62.60 -38.49 6.45
CA PRO A 102 -63.10 -39.12 7.67
C PRO A 102 -62.02 -39.43 8.71
N ASP A 103 -60.79 -39.67 8.26
CA ASP A 103 -59.63 -40.00 9.09
C ASP A 103 -59.04 -38.78 9.80
N LEU A 104 -59.26 -37.57 9.27
CA LEU A 104 -58.83 -36.31 9.88
C LEU A 104 -59.95 -35.73 10.73
N LYS A 105 -59.61 -35.23 11.92
CA LYS A 105 -60.53 -34.44 12.75
C LYS A 105 -60.29 -32.97 12.52
N TYR A 106 -61.33 -32.17 12.71
CA TYR A 106 -61.21 -30.71 12.52
C TYR A 106 -60.18 -30.04 13.42
N THR A 107 -59.85 -30.62 14.57
CA THR A 107 -58.81 -30.05 15.43
C THR A 107 -57.40 -30.45 15.00
N ASP A 108 -57.24 -31.42 14.10
CA ASP A 108 -55.92 -31.86 13.59
C ASP A 108 -55.25 -30.73 12.77
N TYR A 109 -56.02 -29.74 12.29
CA TYR A 109 -55.49 -28.51 11.68
C TYR A 109 -54.54 -27.72 12.59
N PHE A 110 -54.71 -27.79 13.92
CA PHE A 110 -53.77 -27.19 14.87
C PHE A 110 -52.38 -27.87 14.87
N ILE A 111 -52.30 -29.14 14.47
CA ILE A 111 -51.01 -29.83 14.30
C ILE A 111 -50.20 -29.15 13.20
N PHE A 112 -50.83 -28.81 12.08
CA PHE A 112 -50.14 -28.17 10.96
C PHE A 112 -49.69 -26.75 11.33
N LEU A 113 -50.54 -26.00 12.04
CA LEU A 113 -50.23 -24.64 12.48
C LEU A 113 -49.09 -24.61 13.51
N LEU A 114 -49.23 -25.35 14.60
CA LEU A 114 -48.22 -25.38 15.67
C LEU A 114 -46.97 -26.14 15.24
N GLY A 115 -47.14 -27.24 14.52
CA GLY A 115 -46.05 -28.03 13.93
C GLY A 115 -45.22 -27.22 12.93
N GLY A 116 -45.84 -26.39 12.10
CA GLY A 116 -45.14 -25.47 11.20
C GLY A 116 -44.26 -24.46 11.95
N ILE A 117 -44.76 -23.86 13.03
CA ILE A 117 -43.99 -22.96 13.91
C ILE A 117 -42.82 -23.71 14.56
N VAL A 118 -43.05 -24.95 15.01
CA VAL A 118 -42.01 -25.79 15.62
C VAL A 118 -40.96 -26.18 14.59
N ILE A 119 -41.33 -26.62 13.39
CA ILE A 119 -40.38 -26.98 12.34
C ILE A 119 -39.55 -25.77 11.93
N LEU A 120 -40.18 -24.62 11.65
CA LEU A 120 -39.45 -23.40 11.30
C LEU A 120 -38.57 -22.90 12.45
N GLY A 121 -39.05 -22.92 13.69
CA GLY A 121 -38.25 -22.57 14.85
C GLY A 121 -37.08 -23.52 15.09
N ALA A 122 -37.24 -24.81 14.80
CA ALA A 122 -36.17 -25.79 14.84
C ALA A 122 -35.15 -25.55 13.72
N LEU A 123 -35.60 -25.31 12.48
CA LEU A 123 -34.75 -24.99 11.34
C LEU A 123 -33.97 -23.67 11.53
N ASP A 124 -34.57 -22.63 12.09
CA ASP A 124 -33.89 -21.37 12.45
C ASP A 124 -32.78 -21.62 13.50
N ARG A 125 -33.05 -22.47 14.49
CA ARG A 125 -32.08 -22.83 15.53
C ARG A 125 -30.98 -23.76 15.03
N LEU A 126 -31.28 -24.63 14.07
CA LEU A 126 -30.32 -25.53 13.42
C LEU A 126 -29.49 -24.81 12.34
N SER A 127 -30.05 -23.79 11.67
CA SER A 127 -29.35 -22.97 10.67
C SER A 127 -28.39 -21.94 11.28
N SER A 128 -28.30 -21.91 12.61
CA SER A 128 -27.53 -20.92 13.34
C SER A 128 -26.01 -21.18 13.22
N HIS A 129 -25.31 -20.17 12.68
CA HIS A 129 -23.85 -19.94 12.65
C HIS A 129 -23.07 -20.54 11.49
N ARG A 130 -23.44 -20.24 10.24
CA ARG A 130 -22.38 -20.06 9.24
C ARG A 130 -21.68 -18.74 9.56
N PRO A 131 -20.39 -18.73 9.95
CA PRO A 131 -19.67 -17.49 10.08
C PRO A 131 -19.72 -16.74 8.73
N PRO A 132 -19.75 -15.40 8.75
CA PRO A 132 -19.65 -14.64 7.50
C PRO A 132 -18.39 -15.07 6.74
N VAL A 133 -18.53 -15.25 5.43
CA VAL A 133 -17.38 -15.53 4.55
C VAL A 133 -16.65 -14.21 4.30
N TYR A 134 -15.44 -14.09 4.84
CA TYR A 134 -14.58 -12.93 4.62
C TYR A 134 -13.79 -13.11 3.33
N LYS A 135 -13.87 -12.15 2.41
CA LYS A 135 -13.15 -12.18 1.12
C LYS A 135 -11.69 -11.70 1.22
N LYS A 136 -11.37 -10.91 2.25
CA LYS A 136 -10.06 -10.30 2.46
C LYS A 136 -9.67 -10.37 3.93
N VAL A 137 -8.38 -10.15 4.20
CA VAL A 137 -7.86 -10.01 5.56
C VAL A 137 -8.57 -8.83 6.25
N PRO A 138 -9.15 -9.03 7.44
CA PRO A 138 -9.83 -7.94 8.16
C PRO A 138 -8.83 -6.91 8.68
N PHE A 139 -9.30 -5.68 8.90
CA PHE A 139 -8.51 -4.67 9.59
C PHE A 139 -8.10 -5.14 10.98
N ILE A 140 -6.87 -4.81 11.36
CA ILE A 140 -6.32 -5.06 12.69
C ILE A 140 -7.00 -4.09 13.66
N ILE A 141 -7.51 -4.62 14.77
CA ILE A 141 -8.25 -3.84 15.77
C ILE A 141 -7.28 -3.39 16.87
N ASP A 142 -7.25 -2.09 17.16
CA ASP A 142 -6.58 -1.52 18.32
C ASP A 142 -7.44 -1.74 19.58
N ALA A 143 -7.34 -2.94 20.16
CA ALA A 143 -8.04 -3.31 21.39
C ALA A 143 -7.09 -3.31 22.61
N PRO A 144 -7.53 -2.82 23.77
CA PRO A 144 -6.72 -2.88 24.98
C PRO A 144 -6.53 -4.33 25.44
N ILE A 145 -5.34 -4.62 25.97
CA ILE A 145 -5.00 -5.92 26.53
C ILE A 145 -5.83 -6.13 27.80
N MET A 146 -6.41 -7.33 27.96
CA MET A 146 -7.29 -7.65 29.10
C MET A 146 -6.65 -8.62 30.10
N LYS A 147 -5.66 -9.42 29.70
CA LYS A 147 -5.04 -10.47 30.52
C LYS A 147 -3.53 -10.43 30.41
N ILE A 148 -2.83 -10.87 31.47
CA ILE A 148 -1.35 -10.96 31.48
C ILE A 148 -0.81 -11.87 30.37
N ALA A 149 -1.50 -12.95 30.02
CA ALA A 149 -1.05 -13.88 28.99
C ALA A 149 -0.93 -13.23 27.60
N ASP A 150 -1.65 -12.13 27.38
CA ASP A 150 -1.70 -11.40 26.12
C ASP A 150 -0.74 -10.18 26.12
N ASP A 151 0.09 -10.02 27.16
CA ASP A 151 1.06 -8.93 27.26
C ASP A 151 2.24 -9.11 26.31
N LYS A 152 2.23 -8.32 25.24
CA LYS A 152 3.27 -8.30 24.20
C LYS A 152 4.47 -7.40 24.54
N PHE A 153 4.38 -6.57 25.58
CA PHE A 153 5.31 -5.46 25.82
C PHE A 153 6.05 -5.54 27.16
N ASP A 154 6.03 -6.71 27.79
CA ASP A 154 6.69 -7.00 29.07
C ASP A 154 6.34 -6.01 30.20
N ARG A 155 5.09 -5.55 30.21
CA ARG A 155 4.56 -4.66 31.24
C ARG A 155 3.95 -5.39 32.43
N LYS A 156 3.75 -6.71 32.31
CA LYS A 156 3.21 -7.57 33.36
C LYS A 156 3.93 -7.41 34.70
N ASN A 157 5.26 -7.31 34.70
CA ASN A 157 6.03 -7.23 35.94
C ASN A 157 5.76 -5.93 36.71
N PHE A 158 5.65 -4.81 35.98
CA PHE A 158 5.27 -3.52 36.56
C PHE A 158 3.83 -3.54 37.06
N ALA A 159 2.91 -4.17 36.32
CA ALA A 159 1.51 -4.30 36.72
C ALA A 159 1.35 -5.14 37.99
N ILE A 160 2.08 -6.25 38.11
CA ILE A 160 2.13 -7.10 39.32
C ILE A 160 2.65 -6.30 40.50
N LEU A 161 3.81 -5.63 40.36
CA LEU A 161 4.39 -4.83 41.43
C LEU A 161 3.46 -3.72 41.90
N LEU A 162 2.79 -3.02 40.97
CA LEU A 162 1.87 -1.95 41.32
C LEU A 162 0.60 -2.51 41.98
N ALA A 163 0.08 -3.66 41.51
CA ALA A 163 -1.03 -4.34 42.17
C ALA A 163 -0.67 -4.71 43.62
N GLU A 164 0.48 -5.35 43.87
CA GLU A 164 0.95 -5.69 45.22
C GLU A 164 1.06 -4.46 46.15
N ARG A 165 1.43 -3.30 45.60
CA ARG A 165 1.48 -2.04 46.36
C ARG A 165 0.09 -1.47 46.64
N ILE A 166 -0.81 -1.51 45.67
CA ILE A 166 -2.23 -1.13 45.86
C ILE A 166 -2.87 -2.01 46.93
N GLU A 167 -2.54 -3.30 46.93
CA GLU A 167 -3.05 -4.31 47.86
C GLU A 167 -2.58 -4.15 49.32
N SER A 168 -1.61 -3.27 49.58
CA SER A 168 -1.08 -3.07 50.92
C SER A 168 -2.15 -2.59 51.90
N LYS A 169 -2.05 -3.04 53.16
CA LYS A 169 -3.02 -2.72 54.21
C LYS A 169 -3.15 -1.20 54.36
N VAL A 170 -4.37 -0.70 54.18
CA VAL A 170 -4.72 0.68 54.54
C VAL A 170 -4.46 0.84 56.03
N ASN A 171 -3.56 1.75 56.40
CA ASN A 171 -3.23 1.97 57.81
C ASN A 171 -4.39 2.73 58.47
N ASP A 172 -4.89 2.21 59.60
CA ASP A 172 -6.09 2.70 60.31
C ASP A 172 -5.99 4.19 60.71
N ASN A 173 -4.78 4.74 60.77
CA ASN A 173 -4.52 6.16 61.05
C ASN A 173 -4.62 7.08 59.82
N TYR A 174 -4.74 6.55 58.60
CA TYR A 174 -4.89 7.37 57.40
C TYR A 174 -6.28 7.99 57.33
N ARG A 175 -6.31 9.30 57.06
CA ARG A 175 -7.53 10.05 56.74
C ARG A 175 -7.59 10.20 55.21
N GLY A 176 -8.58 9.58 54.58
CA GLY A 176 -8.89 9.75 53.17
C GLY A 176 -8.42 8.63 52.24
N ALA A 177 -8.54 8.91 50.95
CA ALA A 177 -8.23 8.03 49.83
C ALA A 177 -6.76 8.19 49.39
N ILE A 178 -6.23 7.14 48.75
CA ILE A 178 -4.93 7.18 48.06
C ILE A 178 -5.20 7.35 46.57
N ALA A 179 -4.53 8.29 45.91
CA ALA A 179 -4.61 8.48 44.47
C ALA A 179 -3.26 8.19 43.81
N ILE A 180 -3.30 7.27 42.85
CA ILE A 180 -2.18 6.82 42.04
C ILE A 180 -2.43 7.26 40.59
N GLY A 181 -1.49 8.01 40.02
CA GLY A 181 -1.49 8.35 38.61
C GLY A 181 -0.77 7.29 37.78
N VAL A 182 -1.34 6.91 36.64
CA VAL A 182 -0.69 6.14 35.57
C VAL A 182 -0.61 7.06 34.37
N ASN A 183 0.55 7.69 34.18
CA ASN A 183 0.74 8.67 33.12
C ASN A 183 1.47 8.08 31.91
N GLY A 184 1.11 8.56 30.72
CA GLY A 184 1.76 8.19 29.47
C GLY A 184 1.10 8.86 28.27
N ASN A 185 1.87 9.05 27.21
CA ASN A 185 1.40 9.72 25.99
C ASN A 185 0.18 9.00 25.38
N TRP A 186 -0.54 9.69 24.50
CA TRP A 186 -1.61 9.06 23.72
C TRP A 186 -1.13 7.80 22.98
N GLY A 187 -1.83 6.68 23.12
CA GLY A 187 -1.43 5.40 22.50
C GLY A 187 -0.35 4.62 23.29
N ALA A 188 0.16 5.16 24.41
CA ALA A 188 1.14 4.48 25.25
C ALA A 188 0.60 3.23 25.97
N GLY A 189 -0.67 2.84 25.81
CA GLY A 189 -1.24 1.62 26.38
C GLY A 189 -1.73 1.74 27.84
N LYS A 190 -2.19 2.92 28.25
CA LYS A 190 -2.71 3.20 29.61
C LYS A 190 -3.84 2.25 30.02
N THR A 191 -4.90 2.17 29.22
CA THR A 191 -6.03 1.24 29.44
C THR A 191 -5.60 -0.22 29.51
N SER A 192 -4.67 -0.64 28.64
CA SER A 192 -4.09 -1.99 28.70
C SER A 192 -3.40 -2.23 30.04
N PHE A 193 -2.57 -1.28 30.49
CA PHE A 193 -1.85 -1.39 31.76
C PHE A 193 -2.78 -1.39 32.98
N THR A 194 -3.82 -0.55 33.00
CA THR A 194 -4.82 -0.58 34.09
C THR A 194 -5.60 -1.89 34.12
N ASN A 195 -5.90 -2.49 32.97
CA ASN A 195 -6.47 -3.84 32.90
C ASN A 195 -5.51 -4.92 33.42
N LEU A 196 -4.21 -4.82 33.13
CA LEU A 196 -3.21 -5.74 33.69
C LEU A 196 -3.16 -5.65 35.21
N ILE A 197 -3.12 -4.44 35.79
CA ILE A 197 -3.18 -4.23 37.25
C ILE A 197 -4.47 -4.86 37.80
N LYS A 198 -5.63 -4.54 37.21
CA LYS A 198 -6.94 -5.11 37.61
C LYS A 198 -6.96 -6.62 37.61
N SER A 199 -6.28 -7.25 36.65
CA SER A 199 -6.23 -8.71 36.54
C SER A 199 -5.42 -9.38 37.66
N GLN A 200 -4.56 -8.63 38.36
CA GLN A 200 -3.70 -9.12 39.44
C GLN A 200 -4.23 -8.83 40.83
N LEU A 201 -5.21 -7.93 40.95
CA LEU A 201 -5.84 -7.63 42.23
C LEU A 201 -6.67 -8.83 42.71
N ASP A 202 -6.39 -9.33 43.91
CA ASP A 202 -7.24 -10.29 44.59
C ASP A 202 -8.55 -9.60 45.00
N ARG A 203 -9.66 -10.24 44.62
CA ARG A 203 -11.03 -9.78 44.90
C ARG A 203 -11.49 -10.16 46.31
N LYS A 204 -10.72 -10.95 47.06
CA LYS A 204 -11.01 -11.23 48.47
C LYS A 204 -10.81 -9.94 49.27
N ASN A 205 -11.93 -9.43 49.82
CA ASN A 205 -12.01 -8.18 50.59
C ASN A 205 -11.70 -6.89 49.80
N ARG A 206 -11.92 -6.89 48.48
CA ARG A 206 -11.75 -5.69 47.64
C ARG A 206 -12.90 -5.48 46.67
N ILE A 207 -13.32 -4.24 46.53
CA ILE A 207 -14.37 -3.81 45.60
C ILE A 207 -13.68 -3.04 44.47
N ILE A 208 -13.69 -3.62 43.27
CA ILE A 208 -13.07 -3.00 42.08
C ILE A 208 -14.15 -2.28 41.29
N ILE A 209 -13.96 -0.98 41.07
CA ILE A 209 -14.89 -0.10 40.39
C ILE A 209 -14.21 0.50 39.16
N ASP A 210 -14.86 0.42 38.00
CA ASP A 210 -14.45 1.11 36.78
C ASP A 210 -15.33 2.35 36.58
N PHE A 211 -14.73 3.53 36.51
CA PHE A 211 -15.40 4.78 36.22
C PHE A 211 -14.74 5.45 35.02
N ASN A 212 -15.55 5.81 34.00
CA ASN A 212 -15.07 6.53 32.82
C ASN A 212 -15.79 7.88 32.74
N PRO A 213 -15.13 8.99 33.15
CA PRO A 213 -15.74 10.32 33.16
C PRO A 213 -16.10 10.83 31.76
N TRP A 214 -15.49 10.32 30.69
CA TRP A 214 -15.85 10.71 29.32
C TRP A 214 -17.28 10.29 28.94
N ARG A 215 -17.89 9.37 29.69
CA ARG A 215 -19.29 8.99 29.46
C ARG A 215 -20.30 9.99 30.04
N SER A 216 -19.83 10.96 30.82
CA SER A 216 -20.68 11.99 31.42
C SER A 216 -20.84 13.19 30.50
N LEU A 217 -22.00 13.85 30.56
CA LEU A 217 -22.37 14.94 29.64
C LEU A 217 -21.92 16.33 30.09
N SER A 218 -21.51 16.48 31.35
CA SER A 218 -21.10 17.76 31.94
C SER A 218 -20.26 17.54 33.20
N PRO A 219 -19.53 18.56 33.67
CA PRO A 219 -18.81 18.50 34.94
C PRO A 219 -19.72 18.11 36.13
N THR A 220 -20.91 18.70 36.24
CA THR A 220 -21.86 18.33 37.30
C THR A 220 -22.28 16.86 37.20
N LYS A 221 -22.47 16.36 35.98
CA LYS A 221 -22.88 14.99 35.73
C LYS A 221 -21.79 13.96 36.05
N ILE A 222 -20.51 14.33 35.95
CA ILE A 222 -19.37 13.49 36.38
C ILE A 222 -19.52 13.11 37.86
N ILE A 223 -19.90 14.06 38.71
CA ILE A 223 -20.09 13.82 40.16
C ILE A 223 -21.25 12.84 40.37
N GLU A 224 -22.40 13.10 39.76
CA GLU A 224 -23.59 12.26 39.90
C GLU A 224 -23.34 10.83 39.39
N ASP A 225 -22.71 10.70 38.23
CA ASP A 225 -22.45 9.40 37.60
C ASP A 225 -21.41 8.60 38.41
N PHE A 226 -20.38 9.26 38.95
CA PHE A 226 -19.42 8.63 39.85
C PHE A 226 -20.12 8.06 41.10
N PHE A 227 -20.91 8.89 41.79
CA PHE A 227 -21.60 8.46 43.01
C PHE A 227 -22.65 7.39 42.72
N LYS A 228 -23.32 7.45 41.56
CA LYS A 228 -24.21 6.39 41.12
C LYS A 228 -23.47 5.06 40.95
N VAL A 229 -22.33 5.06 40.26
CA VAL A 229 -21.50 3.85 40.09
C VAL A 229 -21.01 3.33 41.45
N LEU A 230 -20.60 4.22 42.35
CA LEU A 230 -20.20 3.87 43.72
C LEU A 230 -21.36 3.23 44.49
N THR A 231 -22.53 3.85 44.49
CA THR A 231 -23.76 3.35 45.13
C THR A 231 -24.15 1.97 44.60
N ASP A 232 -24.15 1.78 43.27
CA ASP A 232 -24.53 0.50 42.65
C ASP A 232 -23.61 -0.65 43.11
N GLN A 233 -22.32 -0.38 43.37
CA GLN A 233 -21.37 -1.36 43.87
C GLN A 233 -21.45 -1.56 45.40
N LEU A 234 -21.77 -0.52 46.17
CA LEU A 234 -21.81 -0.57 47.63
C LEU A 234 -23.16 -1.05 48.20
N LYS A 235 -24.24 -0.97 47.43
CA LYS A 235 -25.61 -1.34 47.86
C LYS A 235 -25.74 -2.77 48.38
N VAL A 236 -24.87 -3.68 47.92
CA VAL A 236 -24.84 -5.09 48.38
C VAL A 236 -24.33 -5.22 49.82
N TYR A 237 -23.52 -4.26 50.28
CA TYR A 237 -22.88 -4.27 51.59
C TYR A 237 -23.64 -3.42 52.62
N ASP A 238 -24.21 -2.30 52.18
CA ASP A 238 -25.01 -1.41 53.03
C ASP A 238 -26.07 -0.67 52.18
N THR A 239 -27.34 -1.01 52.38
CA THR A 239 -28.46 -0.36 51.68
C THR A 239 -28.76 1.05 52.20
N ALA A 240 -28.50 1.33 53.48
CA ALA A 240 -28.74 2.66 54.06
C ALA A 240 -27.70 3.67 53.53
N LEU A 241 -26.48 3.21 53.28
CA LEU A 241 -25.41 3.99 52.64
C LEU A 241 -25.80 4.52 51.26
N SER A 242 -26.68 3.82 50.53
CA SER A 242 -27.12 4.25 49.19
C SER A 242 -27.89 5.58 49.24
N GLU A 243 -28.80 5.77 50.20
CA GLU A 243 -29.57 7.00 50.36
C GLU A 243 -28.69 8.17 50.82
N ASP A 244 -27.74 7.91 51.72
CA ASP A 244 -26.77 8.91 52.19
C ASP A 244 -25.88 9.40 51.03
N ILE A 245 -25.37 8.49 50.19
CA ILE A 245 -24.54 8.83 49.02
C ILE A 245 -25.34 9.64 47.99
N GLU A 246 -26.57 9.23 47.65
CA GLU A 246 -27.40 9.98 46.70
C GLU A 246 -27.72 11.39 47.19
N THR A 247 -28.00 11.54 48.50
CA THR A 247 -28.27 12.84 49.12
C THR A 247 -27.03 13.72 49.11
N TYR A 248 -25.86 13.14 49.40
CA TYR A 248 -24.58 13.83 49.34
C TYR A 248 -24.25 14.29 47.91
N ALA A 249 -24.39 13.41 46.92
CA ALA A 249 -24.15 13.74 45.52
C ALA A 249 -24.99 14.94 45.05
N LYS A 250 -26.30 14.95 45.36
CA LYS A 250 -27.19 16.08 45.03
C LYS A 250 -26.76 17.39 45.68
N SER A 251 -26.35 17.35 46.95
CA SER A 251 -25.90 18.56 47.67
C SER A 251 -24.65 19.21 47.07
N LEU A 252 -23.84 18.43 46.35
CA LEU A 252 -22.63 18.90 45.67
C LEU A 252 -22.93 19.52 44.31
N THR A 253 -24.00 19.08 43.64
CA THR A 253 -24.39 19.49 42.29
C THR A 253 -25.40 20.63 42.28
N ASP A 254 -26.18 20.80 43.36
CA ASP A 254 -27.17 21.88 43.51
C ASP A 254 -26.55 23.28 43.72
N ILE A 255 -25.21 23.38 43.77
CA ILE A 255 -24.50 24.66 43.86
C ILE A 255 -24.47 25.31 42.46
N GLU A 256 -25.35 26.29 42.23
CA GLU A 256 -25.54 27.03 40.96
C GLU A 256 -24.25 27.42 40.19
N ASP A 257 -24.37 27.41 38.85
CA ASP A 257 -23.38 27.85 37.84
C ASP A 257 -22.76 29.24 38.09
N GLY A 258 -23.43 30.11 38.86
CA GLY A 258 -22.96 31.44 39.23
C GLY A 258 -21.79 31.48 40.22
N VAL A 259 -21.61 30.43 41.03
CA VAL A 259 -20.43 30.27 41.90
C VAL A 259 -19.28 29.65 41.13
N PHE A 260 -19.53 28.65 40.29
CA PHE A 260 -18.52 27.99 39.46
C PHE A 260 -17.77 28.98 38.54
N THR A 261 -18.50 29.92 37.92
CA THR A 261 -17.93 30.97 37.06
C THR A 261 -17.19 32.08 37.81
N LYS A 262 -17.64 32.46 39.02
CA LYS A 262 -16.96 33.47 39.87
C LYS A 262 -15.74 32.91 40.61
N THR A 263 -15.76 31.64 41.01
CA THR A 263 -14.65 30.97 41.73
C THR A 263 -13.53 30.50 40.81
N PHE A 264 -13.79 30.31 39.51
CA PHE A 264 -12.76 30.07 38.49
C PHE A 264 -11.68 31.17 38.44
N LYS A 265 -12.01 32.41 38.84
CA LYS A 265 -11.05 33.52 38.87
C LYS A 265 -10.04 33.46 40.03
N THR A 266 -10.25 32.60 41.02
CA THR A 266 -9.38 32.47 42.22
C THR A 266 -8.93 31.01 42.35
N GLY A 267 -8.03 30.57 41.47
CA GLY A 267 -7.63 29.16 41.29
C GLY A 267 -7.07 28.42 42.52
N SER A 268 -6.70 29.12 43.60
CA SER A 268 -6.29 28.48 44.86
C SER A 268 -7.50 27.98 45.69
N GLN A 269 -8.64 28.69 45.69
CA GLN A 269 -9.78 28.31 46.54
C GLN A 269 -10.58 27.12 45.99
N LEU A 270 -10.46 26.81 44.69
CA LEU A 270 -11.15 25.67 44.05
C LEU A 270 -10.65 24.30 44.55
N PHE A 271 -9.37 24.18 44.87
CA PHE A 271 -8.73 22.94 45.31
C PHE A 271 -8.34 22.93 46.80
N PHE A 272 -8.15 24.11 47.42
CA PHE A 272 -7.77 24.24 48.84
C PHE A 272 -8.92 24.63 49.77
N GLY A 273 -10.15 24.77 49.26
CA GLY A 273 -11.33 25.00 50.08
C GLY A 273 -11.85 23.68 50.66
N ASP A 274 -11.60 23.44 51.94
CA ASP A 274 -12.17 22.31 52.69
C ASP A 274 -13.70 22.44 52.70
N LYS A 275 -14.38 21.67 51.84
CA LYS A 275 -15.84 21.48 51.86
C LYS A 275 -16.25 20.13 52.47
N SER A 276 -15.33 19.42 53.11
CA SER A 276 -15.61 18.14 53.77
C SER A 276 -16.44 18.29 55.06
N ASP A 277 -16.70 19.50 55.55
CA ASP A 277 -17.50 19.77 56.75
C ASP A 277 -19.01 19.62 56.52
N THR A 278 -19.43 18.55 55.85
CA THR A 278 -20.84 18.18 55.71
C THR A 278 -21.12 16.93 56.52
N VAL A 279 -22.16 16.95 57.35
CA VAL A 279 -22.62 15.82 58.17
C VAL A 279 -22.77 14.52 57.34
N ASN A 280 -23.07 14.64 56.05
CA ASN A 280 -23.22 13.50 55.14
C ASN A 280 -21.87 12.87 54.75
N TYR A 281 -20.80 13.65 54.57
CA TYR A 281 -19.47 13.12 54.26
C TYR A 281 -18.96 12.22 55.41
N ASP A 282 -19.06 12.67 56.66
CA ASP A 282 -18.60 11.89 57.82
C ASP A 282 -19.39 10.59 58.02
N LYS A 283 -20.70 10.63 57.76
CA LYS A 283 -21.55 9.42 57.77
C LYS A 283 -21.10 8.42 56.72
N ILE A 284 -20.96 8.86 55.47
CA ILE A 284 -20.51 8.00 54.36
C ILE A 284 -19.12 7.43 54.65
N ASN A 285 -18.20 8.26 55.11
CA ASN A 285 -16.83 7.86 55.44
C ASN A 285 -16.79 6.82 56.57
N THR A 286 -17.65 6.96 57.58
CA THR A 286 -17.78 6.01 58.67
C THR A 286 -18.37 4.67 58.19
N SER A 287 -19.41 4.72 57.35
CA SER A 287 -20.03 3.52 56.78
C SER A 287 -19.08 2.78 55.83
N ILE A 288 -18.37 3.48 54.93
CA ILE A 288 -17.32 2.88 54.09
C ILE A 288 -16.21 2.26 54.96
N GLY A 289 -15.85 2.89 56.08
CA GLY A 289 -14.93 2.32 57.05
C GLY A 289 -15.42 1.00 57.65
N LYS A 290 -16.72 0.88 57.96
CA LYS A 290 -17.34 -0.33 58.52
C LYS A 290 -17.43 -1.49 57.54
N ILE A 291 -17.44 -1.24 56.23
CA ILE A 291 -17.45 -2.29 55.20
C ILE A 291 -16.20 -3.18 55.33
N GLY A 292 -15.08 -2.62 55.80
CA GLY A 292 -13.85 -3.39 56.05
C GLY A 292 -13.18 -3.94 54.78
N GLN A 293 -13.61 -3.48 53.61
CA GLN A 293 -13.02 -3.82 52.31
C GLN A 293 -12.36 -2.60 51.69
N GLN A 294 -11.28 -2.82 50.94
CA GLN A 294 -10.64 -1.78 50.16
C GLN A 294 -11.41 -1.55 48.86
N ILE A 295 -11.76 -0.30 48.56
CA ILE A 295 -12.47 0.07 47.33
C ILE A 295 -11.45 0.67 46.36
N ILE A 296 -11.24 0.02 45.21
CA ILE A 296 -10.27 0.45 44.21
C ILE A 296 -11.03 0.97 43.00
N VAL A 297 -10.92 2.27 42.75
CA VAL A 297 -11.57 2.97 41.65
C VAL A 297 -10.56 3.21 40.53
N PHE A 298 -10.79 2.59 39.39
CA PHE A 298 -10.06 2.88 38.16
C PHE A 298 -10.76 3.99 37.39
N ILE A 299 -10.02 5.05 37.07
CA ILE A 299 -10.47 6.17 36.25
C ILE A 299 -9.60 6.18 34.99
N ASP A 300 -10.23 6.16 33.82
CA ASP A 300 -9.53 6.17 32.52
C ASP A 300 -10.08 7.28 31.62
N ASP A 301 -9.41 7.55 30.50
CA ASP A 301 -9.81 8.56 29.51
C ASP A 301 -9.88 10.00 30.05
N LEU A 302 -9.10 10.34 31.09
CA LEU A 302 -9.04 11.72 31.60
C LEU A 302 -8.51 12.70 30.52
N ASP A 303 -7.63 12.23 29.65
CA ASP A 303 -7.05 12.98 28.52
C ASP A 303 -8.01 13.15 27.32
N ARG A 304 -9.27 12.75 27.46
CA ARG A 304 -10.34 13.00 26.48
C ARG A 304 -11.37 14.03 26.94
N LEU A 305 -11.25 14.48 28.18
CA LEU A 305 -12.14 15.47 28.79
C LEU A 305 -11.73 16.90 28.44
N ASP A 306 -12.70 17.80 28.49
CA ASP A 306 -12.43 19.24 28.37
C ASP A 306 -11.74 19.82 29.63
N ASN A 307 -11.26 21.06 29.54
CA ASN A 307 -10.53 21.70 30.62
C ASN A 307 -11.34 21.75 31.96
N LYS A 308 -12.66 21.96 31.89
CA LYS A 308 -13.51 22.07 33.09
C LYS A 308 -13.80 20.71 33.70
N GLU A 309 -14.03 19.71 32.86
CA GLU A 309 -14.27 18.32 33.24
C GLU A 309 -13.04 17.71 33.90
N ILE A 310 -11.82 17.97 33.38
CA ILE A 310 -10.56 17.57 34.01
C ILE A 310 -10.48 18.10 35.44
N VAL A 311 -10.73 19.41 35.62
CA VAL A 311 -10.72 20.03 36.95
C VAL A 311 -11.74 19.38 37.88
N GLU A 312 -12.92 19.04 37.38
CA GLU A 312 -13.94 18.39 38.19
C GLU A 312 -13.56 16.98 38.62
N VAL A 313 -12.97 16.16 37.74
CA VAL A 313 -12.45 14.83 38.11
C VAL A 313 -11.33 14.95 39.16
N LEU A 314 -10.41 15.90 38.96
CA LEU A 314 -9.32 16.16 39.90
C LEU A 314 -9.85 16.63 41.28
N ARG A 315 -10.89 17.48 41.29
CA ARG A 315 -11.59 17.91 42.50
C ARG A 315 -12.32 16.76 43.17
N LEU A 316 -12.95 15.88 42.39
CA LEU A 316 -13.66 14.70 42.87
C LEU A 316 -12.72 13.79 43.65
N ILE A 317 -11.55 13.48 43.08
CA ILE A 317 -10.53 12.62 43.69
C ILE A 317 -10.02 13.25 44.99
N ARG A 318 -9.71 14.55 44.98
CA ARG A 318 -9.00 15.20 46.09
C ARG A 318 -9.91 15.63 47.24
N ASN A 319 -11.09 16.18 46.95
CA ASN A 319 -11.92 16.90 47.91
C ASN A 319 -13.29 16.23 48.13
N THR A 320 -13.95 15.77 47.06
CA THR A 320 -15.36 15.36 47.12
C THR A 320 -15.54 13.90 47.56
N ALA A 321 -14.73 12.98 47.03
CA ALA A 321 -14.87 11.54 47.27
C ALA A 321 -13.64 10.95 47.99
N ASN A 322 -12.99 11.76 48.82
CA ASN A 322 -11.79 11.40 49.55
C ASN A 322 -12.07 10.51 50.79
N PHE A 323 -12.73 9.36 50.62
CA PHE A 323 -13.13 8.49 51.73
C PHE A 323 -12.02 7.53 52.19
N LYS A 324 -12.12 7.03 53.42
CA LYS A 324 -11.27 5.95 53.93
C LYS A 324 -11.41 4.69 53.08
N ASN A 325 -10.36 3.88 53.05
CA ASN A 325 -10.30 2.62 52.31
C ASN A 325 -10.46 2.74 50.79
N LEU A 326 -10.55 3.96 50.24
CA LEU A 326 -10.60 4.20 48.80
C LEU A 326 -9.18 4.33 48.23
N VAL A 327 -8.95 3.71 47.06
CA VAL A 327 -7.75 3.87 46.26
C VAL A 327 -8.16 4.22 44.83
N TYR A 328 -7.71 5.36 44.32
CA TYR A 328 -7.86 5.77 42.94
C TYR A 328 -6.64 5.35 42.12
N VAL A 329 -6.88 4.75 40.96
CA VAL A 329 -5.88 4.52 39.93
C VAL A 329 -6.34 5.24 38.67
N VAL A 330 -5.66 6.33 38.32
CA VAL A 330 -6.11 7.27 37.29
C VAL A 330 -5.15 7.27 36.11
N ALA A 331 -5.63 6.89 34.94
CA ALA A 331 -4.88 6.92 33.70
C ALA A 331 -5.07 8.25 32.96
N TYR A 332 -3.96 8.92 32.61
CA TYR A 332 -4.00 10.21 31.90
C TYR A 332 -2.71 10.52 31.11
N ASP A 333 -2.79 11.48 30.20
CA ASP A 333 -1.60 12.11 29.60
C ASP A 333 -1.22 13.35 30.44
N ARG A 334 -0.01 13.34 31.01
CA ARG A 334 0.45 14.39 31.93
C ARG A 334 0.51 15.75 31.23
N ASN A 335 1.01 15.81 29.99
CA ASN A 335 1.21 17.07 29.28
C ASN A 335 -0.15 17.68 28.93
N TYR A 336 -1.08 16.86 28.47
CA TYR A 336 -2.46 17.30 28.18
C TYR A 336 -3.16 17.86 29.42
N VAL A 337 -3.08 17.15 30.54
CA VAL A 337 -3.72 17.59 31.79
C VAL A 337 -3.09 18.87 32.32
N ILE A 338 -1.75 19.01 32.26
CA ILE A 338 -1.04 20.24 32.66
C ILE A 338 -1.46 21.42 31.78
N GLU A 339 -1.58 21.23 30.46
CA GLU A 339 -2.01 22.26 29.53
C GLU A 339 -3.46 22.69 29.79
N ALA A 340 -4.35 21.73 30.02
CA ALA A 340 -5.73 22.00 30.42
C ALA A 340 -5.81 22.85 31.71
N LEU A 341 -4.98 22.51 32.70
CA LEU A 341 -4.88 23.28 33.95
C LEU A 341 -4.28 24.67 33.74
N ARG A 342 -3.28 24.82 32.87
CA ARG A 342 -2.64 26.11 32.52
C ARG A 342 -3.64 27.10 31.93
N ASN A 343 -4.56 26.63 31.11
CA ASN A 343 -5.63 27.44 30.51
C ASN A 343 -6.59 28.02 31.55
N ILE A 344 -6.66 27.41 32.73
CA ILE A 344 -7.55 27.80 33.83
C ILE A 344 -6.81 28.65 34.86
N ASN A 345 -5.62 28.22 35.26
CA ASN A 345 -4.76 28.94 36.20
C ASN A 345 -3.33 29.04 35.65
N LYS A 346 -2.89 30.26 35.36
CA LYS A 346 -1.54 30.54 34.85
C LYS A 346 -0.43 30.35 35.89
N HIS A 347 -0.77 30.24 37.17
CA HIS A 347 0.19 30.15 38.27
C HIS A 347 0.18 28.77 38.93
N HIS A 348 1.37 28.22 39.18
CA HIS A 348 1.60 26.95 39.91
C HIS A 348 0.85 25.72 39.37
N TYR A 349 0.54 25.71 38.07
CA TYR A 349 -0.27 24.63 37.49
C TYR A 349 0.45 23.28 37.45
N GLU A 350 1.77 23.30 37.32
CA GLU A 350 2.62 22.10 37.28
C GLU A 350 2.62 21.33 38.61
N SER A 351 2.49 22.01 39.75
CA SER A 351 2.47 21.41 41.09
C SER A 351 1.08 20.91 41.52
N TYR A 352 0.02 21.07 40.72
CA TYR A 352 -1.31 20.59 41.10
C TYR A 352 -1.37 19.07 41.17
N LEU A 353 -0.81 18.38 40.17
CA LEU A 353 -0.85 16.92 40.11
C LEU A 353 -0.13 16.29 41.31
N GLU A 354 0.96 16.89 41.78
CA GLU A 354 1.72 16.47 42.97
C GLU A 354 0.90 16.49 44.26
N LYS A 355 -0.14 17.36 44.33
CA LYS A 355 -1.02 17.45 45.50
C LYS A 355 -2.18 16.45 45.45
N ILE A 356 -2.50 15.95 44.25
CA ILE A 356 -3.61 15.03 44.02
C ILE A 356 -3.09 13.61 44.08
N PHE A 357 -2.08 13.28 43.25
CA PHE A 357 -1.50 11.96 43.15
C PHE A 357 -0.34 11.80 44.13
N GLN A 358 -0.44 10.85 45.05
CA GLN A 358 0.65 10.55 45.99
C GLN A 358 1.77 9.72 45.32
N PHE A 359 1.44 9.03 44.24
CA PHE A 359 2.39 8.31 43.41
C PHE A 359 1.98 8.41 41.95
N GLU A 360 2.95 8.67 41.06
CA GLU A 360 2.74 8.67 39.62
C GLU A 360 3.68 7.65 38.98
N PHE A 361 3.08 6.68 38.29
CA PHE A 361 3.81 5.74 37.46
C PHE A 361 3.79 6.24 36.01
N SER A 362 4.96 6.61 35.50
CA SER A 362 5.15 6.89 34.08
C SER A 362 5.34 5.58 33.33
N LEU A 363 4.46 5.30 32.38
CA LEU A 363 4.57 4.13 31.53
C LEU A 363 5.87 4.20 30.73
N PRO A 364 6.71 3.15 30.80
CA PRO A 364 7.89 3.06 29.95
C PRO A 364 7.50 3.08 28.48
N GLU A 365 8.33 3.76 27.68
CA GLU A 365 8.25 3.69 26.22
C GLU A 365 8.36 2.24 25.75
N TYR A 366 7.72 1.92 24.64
CA TYR A 366 7.81 0.58 24.07
C TYR A 366 9.22 0.31 23.56
N ASN A 367 9.71 -0.93 23.75
CA ASN A 367 10.93 -1.37 23.11
C ASN A 367 10.72 -1.31 21.57
N PRO A 368 11.52 -0.50 20.84
CA PRO A 368 11.35 -0.36 19.40
C PRO A 368 11.50 -1.68 18.62
N GLU A 369 12.34 -2.61 19.09
CA GLU A 369 12.48 -3.93 18.47
C GLU A 369 11.21 -4.77 18.57
N VAL A 370 10.52 -4.68 19.70
CA VAL A 370 9.24 -5.36 19.91
C VAL A 370 8.17 -4.76 18.99
N LEU A 371 8.14 -3.43 18.83
CA LEU A 371 7.24 -2.77 17.88
C LEU A 371 7.50 -3.24 16.43
N ARG A 372 8.76 -3.24 15.97
CA ARG A 372 9.12 -3.75 14.64
C ARG A 372 8.72 -5.21 14.46
N THR A 373 8.95 -6.05 15.46
CA THR A 373 8.58 -7.48 15.42
C THR A 373 7.07 -7.67 15.30
N ASN A 374 6.29 -6.85 16.02
CA ASN A 374 4.83 -6.85 15.89
C ASN A 374 4.39 -6.42 14.49
N ILE A 375 4.95 -5.34 13.94
CA ILE A 375 4.66 -4.88 12.57
C ILE A 375 4.95 -5.99 11.56
N LYS A 376 6.12 -6.64 11.65
CA LYS A 376 6.47 -7.77 10.77
C LYS A 376 5.46 -8.91 10.87
N THR A 377 5.07 -9.26 12.09
CA THR A 377 4.11 -10.35 12.34
C THR A 377 2.74 -10.02 11.77
N ASP A 378 2.25 -8.81 12.03
CA ASP A 378 0.94 -8.34 11.58
C ASP A 378 0.88 -8.28 10.04
N LEU A 379 1.92 -7.74 9.39
CA LEU A 379 2.00 -7.66 7.91
C LEU A 379 2.23 -9.04 7.25
N LYS A 380 3.04 -9.92 7.86
CA LYS A 380 3.30 -11.28 7.34
C LYS A 380 2.02 -12.11 7.26
N SER A 381 1.11 -11.94 8.21
CA SER A 381 -0.15 -12.69 8.23
C SER A 381 -1.07 -12.40 7.04
N ALA A 382 -0.86 -11.27 6.36
CA ALA A 382 -1.71 -10.80 5.27
C ALA A 382 -1.10 -10.97 3.87
N ILE A 383 0.23 -10.93 3.74
CA ILE A 383 0.94 -11.00 2.45
C ILE A 383 1.59 -12.37 2.31
N LEU A 384 1.15 -13.21 1.37
CA LEU A 384 1.63 -14.60 1.23
C LEU A 384 2.92 -14.76 0.41
N ASN A 385 3.34 -13.75 -0.37
CA ASN A 385 4.54 -13.83 -1.22
C ASN A 385 5.82 -13.65 -0.37
N ASN A 386 6.74 -14.61 -0.44
CA ASN A 386 7.96 -14.64 0.36
C ASN A 386 8.97 -13.53 0.01
N ASP A 387 9.12 -13.18 -1.27
CA ASP A 387 10.05 -12.13 -1.71
C ASP A 387 9.61 -10.77 -1.20
N ILE A 388 8.30 -10.51 -1.29
CA ILE A 388 7.70 -9.29 -0.77
C ILE A 388 7.85 -9.21 0.75
N GLN A 389 7.67 -10.33 1.47
CA GLN A 389 7.93 -10.38 2.91
C GLN A 389 9.40 -10.06 3.24
N ALA A 390 10.35 -10.55 2.45
CA ALA A 390 11.78 -10.27 2.65
C ALA A 390 12.11 -8.79 2.42
N MET A 391 11.59 -8.19 1.35
CA MET A 391 11.71 -6.75 1.07
C MET A 391 11.09 -5.91 2.18
N LEU A 392 9.91 -6.30 2.66
CA LEU A 392 9.20 -5.58 3.73
C LEU A 392 9.94 -5.66 5.07
N ASN A 393 10.48 -6.84 5.42
CA ASN A 393 11.31 -6.99 6.62
C ASN A 393 12.56 -6.09 6.54
N THR A 394 13.19 -6.02 5.35
CA THR A 394 14.31 -5.12 5.09
C THR A 394 13.90 -3.66 5.25
N ALA A 395 12.71 -3.27 4.78
CA ALA A 395 12.18 -1.92 4.94
C ALA A 395 11.91 -1.55 6.41
N ILE A 396 11.36 -2.48 7.19
CA ILE A 396 11.05 -2.28 8.61
C ILE A 396 12.32 -2.14 9.45
N ASP A 397 13.36 -2.90 9.13
CA ASP A 397 14.66 -2.83 9.82
C ASP A 397 15.59 -1.76 9.25
N TYR A 398 15.18 -1.08 8.18
CA TYR A 398 16.04 -0.17 7.44
C TYR A 398 16.58 0.95 8.35
N THR A 399 17.89 1.18 8.24
CA THR A 399 18.60 2.26 8.93
C THR A 399 19.18 3.24 7.92
N GLY A 400 18.96 4.53 8.17
CA GLY A 400 19.56 5.59 7.38
C GLY A 400 21.08 5.69 7.60
N ARG A 401 21.73 6.62 6.89
CA ARG A 401 23.20 6.82 6.97
C ARG A 401 23.66 7.19 8.38
N SER A 402 22.77 7.78 9.18
CA SER A 402 23.05 8.07 10.60
C SER A 402 22.98 6.85 11.53
N GLY A 403 22.68 5.65 11.00
CA GLY A 403 22.44 4.44 11.79
C GLY A 403 21.05 4.41 12.46
N ARG A 404 20.20 5.40 12.18
CA ARG A 404 18.87 5.52 12.77
C ARG A 404 17.84 4.70 12.00
N SER A 405 17.06 3.87 12.70
CA SER A 405 15.95 3.13 12.10
C SER A 405 14.76 4.04 11.85
N PHE A 406 14.29 4.13 10.61
CA PHE A 406 13.19 5.02 10.23
C PHE A 406 11.88 4.62 10.93
N THR A 407 11.57 3.33 10.98
CA THR A 407 10.39 2.82 11.68
C THR A 407 10.41 3.18 13.16
N ASN A 408 11.55 3.05 13.85
CA ASN A 408 11.64 3.39 15.29
C ASN A 408 11.48 4.88 15.57
N TRP A 409 11.85 5.73 14.62
CA TRP A 409 11.71 7.18 14.77
C TRP A 409 10.27 7.63 14.59
N ILE A 410 9.55 7.02 13.66
CA ILE A 410 8.18 7.44 13.30
C ILE A 410 7.13 6.67 14.11
N VAL A 411 7.33 5.37 14.36
CA VAL A 411 6.40 4.52 15.11
C VAL A 411 6.83 4.44 16.57
N LYS A 412 6.12 5.16 17.44
CA LYS A 412 6.41 5.22 18.89
C LYS A 412 5.46 4.39 19.74
N THR A 413 4.29 4.05 19.20
CA THR A 413 3.21 3.38 19.96
C THR A 413 2.65 2.18 19.21
N GLN A 414 2.01 1.25 19.95
CA GLN A 414 1.28 0.14 19.31
C GLN A 414 0.14 0.63 18.41
N ARG A 415 -0.51 1.75 18.77
CA ARG A 415 -1.55 2.36 17.93
C ARG A 415 -0.96 2.83 16.59
N ASP A 416 0.22 3.43 16.61
CA ASP A 416 0.92 3.81 15.38
C ASP A 416 1.23 2.59 14.52
N ALA A 417 1.70 1.49 15.12
CA ALA A 417 1.95 0.23 14.41
C ALA A 417 0.68 -0.33 13.76
N VAL A 418 -0.44 -0.38 14.49
CA VAL A 418 -1.74 -0.85 13.96
C VAL A 418 -2.24 0.05 12.82
N ARG A 419 -2.13 1.37 12.97
CA ARG A 419 -2.52 2.33 11.92
C ARG A 419 -1.67 2.18 10.67
N LEU A 420 -0.34 2.04 10.83
CA LEU A 420 0.59 1.78 9.73
C LEU A 420 0.21 0.49 8.99
N CYS A 421 0.00 -0.60 9.72
CA CYS A 421 -0.33 -1.89 9.11
C CYS A 421 -1.67 -1.82 8.36
N ASN A 422 -2.70 -1.24 8.95
CA ASN A 422 -4.00 -1.08 8.29
C ASN A 422 -3.93 -0.19 7.04
N SER A 423 -3.20 0.92 7.10
CA SER A 423 -2.97 1.81 5.94
C SER A 423 -2.22 1.08 4.83
N PHE A 424 -1.12 0.42 5.19
CA PHE A 424 -0.29 -0.32 4.25
C PHE A 424 -1.08 -1.46 3.58
N LEU A 425 -1.75 -2.32 4.35
CA LEU A 425 -2.49 -3.47 3.82
C LEU A 425 -3.66 -3.06 2.92
N PHE A 426 -4.29 -1.92 3.21
CA PHE A 426 -5.37 -1.43 2.37
C PHE A 426 -4.87 -0.92 1.01
N GLU A 427 -3.74 -0.22 0.99
CA GLU A 427 -3.24 0.46 -0.22
C GLU A 427 -2.34 -0.44 -1.06
N ILE A 428 -1.55 -1.32 -0.44
CA ILE A 428 -0.60 -2.17 -1.15
C ILE A 428 -1.30 -3.13 -2.12
N ASP A 429 -2.48 -3.65 -1.77
CA ASP A 429 -3.26 -4.58 -2.61
C ASP A 429 -3.43 -4.11 -4.06
N GLY A 430 -3.57 -2.79 -4.28
CA GLY A 430 -3.79 -2.21 -5.61
C GLY A 430 -2.51 -1.91 -6.40
N VAL A 431 -1.36 -1.81 -5.72
CA VAL A 431 -0.11 -1.32 -6.32
C VAL A 431 1.10 -2.24 -6.08
N ILE A 432 0.92 -3.37 -5.39
CA ILE A 432 2.01 -4.26 -4.93
C ILE A 432 2.96 -4.71 -6.05
N LYS A 433 2.44 -4.84 -7.27
CA LYS A 433 3.21 -5.25 -8.44
C LYS A 433 3.84 -4.09 -9.20
N GLU A 434 3.42 -2.86 -8.89
CA GLU A 434 3.70 -1.63 -9.62
C GLU A 434 4.73 -0.74 -8.94
N VAL A 435 4.92 -0.90 -7.63
CA VAL A 435 5.84 -0.11 -6.81
C VAL A 435 6.90 -0.99 -6.17
N ASN A 436 8.03 -0.40 -5.81
CA ASN A 436 8.98 -1.02 -4.91
C ASN A 436 8.42 -0.97 -3.48
N VAL A 437 8.40 -2.13 -2.82
CA VAL A 437 7.77 -2.29 -1.50
C VAL A 437 8.50 -1.52 -0.40
N ILE A 438 9.83 -1.37 -0.50
CA ILE A 438 10.63 -0.60 0.46
C ILE A 438 10.26 0.87 0.35
N ASP A 439 10.32 1.44 -0.86
CA ASP A 439 9.98 2.84 -1.11
C ASP A 439 8.53 3.14 -0.70
N PHE A 440 7.59 2.24 -1.01
CA PHE A 440 6.19 2.39 -0.63
C PHE A 440 6.02 2.38 0.90
N TYR A 441 6.69 1.47 1.60
CA TYR A 441 6.68 1.44 3.07
C TYR A 441 7.20 2.74 3.68
N LEU A 442 8.30 3.29 3.16
CA LEU A 442 8.86 4.57 3.61
C LEU A 442 7.88 5.73 3.44
N LEU A 443 7.16 5.78 2.32
CA LEU A 443 6.11 6.77 2.11
C LEU A 443 4.92 6.58 3.07
N GLN A 444 4.55 5.34 3.40
CA GLN A 444 3.52 5.07 4.40
C GLN A 444 3.92 5.55 5.81
N LEU A 445 5.21 5.48 6.15
CA LEU A 445 5.72 6.09 7.39
C LEU A 445 5.53 7.61 7.39
N LEU A 446 5.89 8.29 6.29
CA LEU A 446 5.68 9.74 6.15
C LEU A 446 4.19 10.10 6.23
N LYS A 447 3.32 9.33 5.56
CA LYS A 447 1.87 9.53 5.59
C LYS A 447 1.27 9.40 6.99
N LEU A 448 1.78 8.46 7.81
CA LEU A 448 1.26 8.20 9.15
C LEU A 448 1.43 9.39 10.12
N LYS A 449 2.61 10.02 10.13
CA LYS A 449 2.95 11.09 11.09
C LYS A 449 3.02 12.48 10.46
N HIS A 450 3.28 12.57 9.15
CA HIS A 450 3.48 13.82 8.43
C HIS A 450 2.59 13.88 7.17
N SER A 451 1.28 13.63 7.32
CA SER A 451 0.31 13.64 6.21
C SER A 451 0.38 14.91 5.35
N SER A 452 0.54 16.09 5.98
CA SER A 452 0.65 17.35 5.26
C SER A 452 1.91 17.42 4.36
N LEU A 453 3.06 16.91 4.84
CA LEU A 453 4.27 16.82 4.03
C LEU A 453 4.09 15.83 2.87
N TYR A 454 3.51 14.65 3.16
CA TYR A 454 3.20 13.64 2.14
C TYR A 454 2.31 14.21 1.03
N GLU A 455 1.21 14.90 1.38
CA GLU A 455 0.29 15.53 0.44
C GLU A 455 0.96 16.65 -0.37
N THR A 456 1.80 17.46 0.27
CA THR A 456 2.51 18.56 -0.39
C THR A 456 3.51 18.02 -1.41
N VAL A 457 4.27 16.99 -1.05
CA VAL A 457 5.21 16.31 -1.95
C VAL A 457 4.48 15.70 -3.14
N ALA A 458 3.36 15.00 -2.90
CA ALA A 458 2.53 14.42 -3.95
C ALA A 458 2.01 15.46 -4.94
N LYS A 459 1.58 16.62 -4.44
CA LYS A 459 0.98 17.69 -5.25
C LYS A 459 2.01 18.50 -6.04
N TYR A 460 3.20 18.72 -5.48
CA TYR A 460 4.19 19.65 -6.03
C TYR A 460 5.48 18.94 -6.49
N LYS A 461 5.33 17.88 -7.30
CA LYS A 461 6.46 17.09 -7.86
C LYS A 461 7.52 17.99 -8.51
N THR A 462 7.13 18.87 -9.41
CA THR A 462 8.04 19.71 -10.22
C THR A 462 8.77 20.78 -9.41
N VAL A 463 8.21 21.17 -8.25
CA VAL A 463 8.83 22.10 -7.29
C VAL A 463 9.99 21.42 -6.57
N PHE A 464 9.79 20.18 -6.09
CA PHE A 464 10.77 19.50 -5.25
C PHE A 464 11.75 18.62 -6.04
N PHE A 465 11.37 18.12 -7.21
CA PHE A 465 12.15 17.17 -7.99
C PHE A 465 12.44 17.70 -9.40
N ILE A 466 13.54 17.21 -9.96
CA ILE A 466 13.94 17.39 -11.35
C ILE A 466 14.45 16.06 -11.90
N GLN A 467 14.13 15.77 -13.16
CA GLN A 467 14.66 14.61 -13.86
C GLN A 467 16.11 14.87 -14.26
N ASP A 468 17.02 13.98 -13.88
CA ASP A 468 18.44 14.00 -14.20
C ASP A 468 18.83 12.66 -14.84
N LYS A 469 18.92 12.66 -16.18
CA LYS A 469 19.07 11.44 -16.99
C LYS A 469 17.94 10.44 -16.69
N LEU A 470 18.27 9.25 -16.17
CA LEU A 470 17.31 8.16 -15.89
C LEU A 470 16.65 8.28 -14.51
N HIS A 471 17.14 9.18 -13.65
CA HIS A 471 16.77 9.25 -12.24
C HIS A 471 16.23 10.64 -11.88
N MET A 472 15.28 10.72 -10.97
CA MET A 472 14.92 11.97 -10.30
C MET A 472 15.93 12.28 -9.21
N ARG A 473 16.14 13.58 -8.98
CA ARG A 473 16.82 14.08 -7.79
C ARG A 473 16.09 15.28 -7.21
N LEU A 474 16.48 15.66 -5.99
CA LEU A 474 15.99 16.89 -5.40
C LEU A 474 16.45 18.10 -6.24
N ARG A 475 15.53 19.02 -6.46
CA ARG A 475 15.79 20.30 -7.12
C ARG A 475 16.51 21.23 -6.16
N LYS A 476 17.58 21.85 -6.65
CA LYS A 476 18.38 22.83 -5.90
C LYS A 476 17.77 24.23 -5.98
N GLU A 477 18.08 25.06 -5.00
CA GLU A 477 17.70 26.48 -4.97
C GLU A 477 18.18 27.28 -6.20
N SER A 478 19.30 26.89 -6.82
CA SER A 478 19.77 27.49 -8.08
C SER A 478 18.91 27.14 -9.30
N GLU A 479 18.05 26.14 -9.22
CA GLU A 479 17.30 25.55 -10.34
C GLU A 479 15.81 25.97 -10.33
N ARG A 480 15.53 27.17 -9.81
CA ARG A 480 14.18 27.72 -9.65
C ARG A 480 13.45 27.92 -10.98
N ASN A 481 12.13 27.72 -10.95
CA ASN A 481 11.22 27.97 -12.06
C ASN A 481 10.01 28.82 -11.59
N SER A 482 9.12 29.19 -12.52
CA SER A 482 7.94 30.00 -12.23
C SER A 482 6.95 29.34 -11.25
N GLU A 483 6.85 28.01 -11.26
CA GLU A 483 5.99 27.25 -10.33
C GLU A 483 6.49 27.35 -8.89
N ILE A 484 7.81 27.39 -8.68
CA ILE A 484 8.40 27.60 -7.35
C ILE A 484 8.07 28.99 -6.82
N THR A 485 8.07 30.02 -7.67
CA THR A 485 7.66 31.37 -7.24
C THR A 485 6.19 31.38 -6.80
N GLY A 486 5.31 30.67 -7.51
CA GLY A 486 3.91 30.50 -7.12
C GLY A 486 3.75 29.72 -5.81
N PHE A 487 4.52 28.64 -5.65
CA PHE A 487 4.58 27.87 -4.41
C PHE A 487 5.06 28.72 -3.23
N ASP A 488 6.14 29.48 -3.41
CA ASP A 488 6.70 30.37 -2.39
C ASP A 488 5.70 31.46 -2.00
N LEU A 489 4.92 32.04 -2.93
CA LEU A 489 3.91 33.04 -2.61
C LEU A 489 2.74 32.45 -1.80
N MET A 490 2.31 31.23 -2.13
CA MET A 490 1.32 30.50 -1.32
C MET A 490 1.87 30.14 0.07
N TRP A 491 3.14 29.74 0.12
CA TRP A 491 3.83 29.34 1.34
C TRP A 491 4.14 30.53 2.26
N GLN A 492 4.64 31.64 1.71
CA GLN A 492 4.97 32.88 2.44
C GLN A 492 3.71 33.60 2.94
N GLY A 493 2.54 33.37 2.35
CA GLY A 493 1.26 33.80 2.94
C GLY A 493 0.96 33.18 4.32
N MET A 494 1.77 32.22 4.79
CA MET A 494 1.68 31.56 6.10
C MET A 494 2.79 31.95 7.11
N GLU A 495 3.83 32.70 6.72
CA GLU A 495 4.88 33.21 7.64
C GLU A 495 5.01 34.75 7.53
N GLU A 496 5.17 35.43 8.67
CA GLU A 496 5.53 36.86 8.71
C GLU A 496 6.78 37.17 7.86
N GLU A 497 6.72 38.26 7.10
CA GLU A 497 7.72 38.71 6.12
C GLU A 497 9.17 38.61 6.63
N ARG A 498 9.95 37.65 6.11
CA ARG A 498 11.42 37.73 6.18
C ARG A 498 11.93 38.47 4.95
N PRO A 499 12.73 39.55 5.12
CA PRO A 499 13.24 40.30 3.99
C PRO A 499 14.22 39.45 3.18
N ALA A 500 14.12 39.55 1.85
CA ALA A 500 15.00 38.89 0.90
C ALA A 500 16.46 39.34 1.09
N GLN A 501 17.22 38.61 1.91
CA GLN A 501 18.67 38.74 1.98
C GLN A 501 19.31 38.04 0.78
N GLN A 502 20.40 38.63 0.25
CA GLN A 502 21.20 38.07 -0.82
C GLN A 502 21.64 36.64 -0.46
N VAL A 503 21.22 35.69 -1.29
CA VAL A 503 21.46 34.26 -1.13
C VAL A 503 22.95 33.98 -1.34
N GLY A 504 23.70 33.71 -0.26
CA GLY A 504 25.11 33.33 -0.33
C GLY A 504 25.33 32.02 -1.11
N GLU A 505 26.54 31.79 -1.62
CA GLU A 505 26.86 30.61 -2.47
C GLU A 505 26.48 29.27 -1.83
N ALA A 506 26.61 29.11 -0.52
CA ALA A 506 26.24 27.89 0.19
C ALA A 506 24.73 27.56 0.16
N VAL A 507 23.86 28.55 -0.08
CA VAL A 507 22.40 28.36 -0.14
C VAL A 507 21.94 27.92 -1.53
N LYS A 508 22.74 28.14 -2.59
CA LYS A 508 22.39 27.78 -3.97
C LYS A 508 22.30 26.26 -4.19
N ASP A 509 23.12 25.49 -3.49
CA ASP A 509 23.17 24.02 -3.61
C ASP A 509 22.21 23.28 -2.68
N LEU A 510 21.51 23.99 -1.78
CA LEU A 510 20.57 23.39 -0.85
C LEU A 510 19.30 22.90 -1.60
N PRO A 511 18.84 21.66 -1.34
CA PRO A 511 17.58 21.18 -1.87
C PRO A 511 16.37 21.97 -1.37
N ILE A 512 15.46 22.36 -2.27
CA ILE A 512 14.25 23.11 -1.95
C ILE A 512 13.38 22.33 -0.95
N LEU A 513 13.27 21.01 -1.12
CA LEU A 513 12.52 20.15 -0.21
C LEU A 513 13.12 20.15 1.21
N HIS A 514 14.44 20.16 1.35
CA HIS A 514 15.07 20.19 2.67
C HIS A 514 14.78 21.49 3.41
N LYS A 515 14.80 22.62 2.70
CA LYS A 515 14.42 23.92 3.25
C LYS A 515 12.95 23.95 3.67
N TYR A 516 12.06 23.37 2.86
CA TYR A 516 10.65 23.22 3.21
C TYR A 516 10.47 22.38 4.49
N ILE A 517 11.18 21.24 4.59
CA ILE A 517 11.15 20.38 5.77
C ILE A 517 11.68 21.13 7.02
N ASP A 518 12.71 21.95 6.88
CA ASP A 518 13.26 22.76 7.99
C ASP A 518 12.31 23.84 8.50
N SER A 519 11.35 24.26 7.67
CA SER A 519 10.32 25.25 8.01
C SER A 519 9.04 24.65 8.58
N ILE A 520 8.91 23.31 8.65
CA ILE A 520 7.76 22.68 9.31
C ILE A 520 7.76 23.07 10.79
N ASP A 521 6.57 23.34 11.34
CA ASP A 521 6.38 23.80 12.71
C ASP A 521 7.15 22.94 13.74
N LYS A 522 8.16 23.56 14.37
CA LYS A 522 9.03 22.94 15.37
C LYS A 522 8.36 22.79 16.73
N SER A 523 7.13 23.27 16.92
CA SER A 523 6.37 23.07 18.16
C SER A 523 6.13 21.59 18.46
N ASN A 524 6.05 20.76 17.42
CA ASN A 524 5.69 19.34 17.51
C ASN A 524 6.73 18.37 16.91
N ILE A 525 7.76 18.86 16.23
CA ILE A 525 8.80 18.03 15.58
C ILE A 525 10.18 18.48 16.03
N ASN A 526 10.99 17.55 16.53
CA ASN A 526 12.36 17.83 16.96
C ASN A 526 13.37 17.77 15.79
N GLU A 527 14.56 18.36 15.97
CA GLU A 527 15.58 18.44 14.92
C GLU A 527 16.09 17.06 14.44
N LEU A 528 16.08 16.05 15.31
CA LEU A 528 16.48 14.69 14.94
C LEU A 528 15.44 14.02 14.04
N GLU A 529 14.16 14.27 14.28
CA GLU A 529 13.05 13.80 13.45
C GLU A 529 13.09 14.47 12.07
N ILE A 530 13.35 15.78 12.00
CA ILE A 530 13.61 16.51 10.75
C ILE A 530 14.74 15.86 9.95
N ALA A 531 15.86 15.52 10.61
CA ALA A 531 16.98 14.86 9.95
C ALA A 531 16.60 13.47 9.42
N VAL A 532 15.80 12.70 10.16
CA VAL A 532 15.30 11.39 9.72
C VAL A 532 14.38 11.52 8.50
N ILE A 533 13.48 12.50 8.47
CA ILE A 533 12.60 12.76 7.31
C ILE A 533 13.44 13.05 6.05
N LYS A 534 14.50 13.85 6.18
CA LYS A 534 15.42 14.13 5.06
C LYS A 534 16.14 12.86 4.59
N GLU A 535 16.64 12.05 5.51
CA GLU A 535 17.26 10.76 5.17
C GLU A 535 16.28 9.80 4.49
N VAL A 536 14.98 9.83 4.84
CA VAL A 536 13.95 9.05 4.12
C VAL A 536 13.88 9.47 2.66
N PHE A 537 13.88 10.77 2.35
CA PHE A 537 13.88 11.25 0.95
C PHE A 537 15.18 10.91 0.21
N ASP A 538 16.33 11.02 0.88
CA ASP A 538 17.61 10.57 0.31
C ASP A 538 17.54 9.09 -0.08
N VAL A 539 16.91 8.26 0.75
CA VAL A 539 16.75 6.82 0.48
C VAL A 539 15.72 6.56 -0.62
N LEU A 540 14.60 7.28 -0.66
CA LEU A 540 13.63 7.18 -1.76
C LEU A 540 14.25 7.51 -3.13
N LEU A 541 15.25 8.40 -3.15
CA LEU A 541 15.98 8.81 -4.35
C LEU A 541 17.22 7.95 -4.62
N THR A 542 17.30 6.76 -4.04
CA THR A 542 18.30 5.75 -4.41
C THR A 542 17.63 4.59 -5.11
N GLU A 543 18.25 4.14 -6.20
CA GLU A 543 17.79 2.98 -6.96
C GLU A 543 17.93 1.72 -6.10
N LYS A 544 16.86 0.89 -6.06
CA LYS A 544 16.85 -0.36 -5.31
C LYS A 544 17.27 -1.52 -6.19
N ASP A 545 17.68 -2.61 -5.56
CA ASP A 545 17.91 -3.86 -6.28
C ASP A 545 16.56 -4.47 -6.66
N PHE A 546 16.49 -5.05 -7.87
CA PHE A 546 15.27 -5.72 -8.36
C PHE A 546 14.86 -6.88 -7.44
N ARG A 547 15.86 -7.59 -6.92
CA ARG A 547 15.76 -8.60 -5.86
C ARG A 547 16.94 -8.41 -4.93
N ILE A 548 16.82 -8.85 -3.68
CA ILE A 548 17.89 -8.70 -2.68
C ILE A 548 19.18 -9.35 -3.23
N GLY A 549 20.20 -8.53 -3.48
CA GLY A 549 21.51 -8.98 -3.99
C GLY A 549 21.59 -9.22 -5.49
N SER A 550 20.57 -8.84 -6.28
CA SER A 550 20.63 -8.89 -7.74
C SER A 550 21.43 -7.71 -8.31
N GLU A 551 22.14 -7.94 -9.41
CA GLU A 551 22.78 -6.85 -10.17
C GLU A 551 21.75 -6.02 -10.96
N SER A 552 20.57 -6.60 -11.25
CA SER A 552 19.44 -5.89 -11.84
C SER A 552 18.89 -4.82 -10.89
N ARG A 553 18.56 -3.66 -11.46
CA ARG A 553 17.99 -2.53 -10.72
C ARG A 553 16.48 -2.54 -10.79
N ASP A 554 15.81 -2.23 -9.68
CA ASP A 554 14.36 -2.18 -9.63
C ASP A 554 13.84 -0.98 -10.41
N TYR A 555 13.33 -1.25 -11.61
CA TYR A 555 12.71 -0.22 -12.42
C TYR A 555 11.41 0.32 -11.80
N LYS A 556 10.86 -0.32 -10.75
CA LYS A 556 9.71 0.20 -9.96
C LYS A 556 10.12 1.21 -8.89
N SER A 557 11.41 1.40 -8.61
CA SER A 557 11.87 2.34 -7.57
C SER A 557 11.32 3.76 -7.74
N PHE A 558 11.14 4.45 -6.60
CA PHE A 558 10.59 5.81 -6.54
C PHE A 558 11.47 6.83 -7.28
N VAL A 559 12.79 6.62 -7.28
CA VAL A 559 13.74 7.47 -8.01
C VAL A 559 13.43 7.59 -9.50
N ASN A 560 12.70 6.65 -10.10
CA ASN A 560 12.33 6.71 -11.50
C ASN A 560 11.12 7.63 -11.69
N GLY A 561 11.30 8.76 -12.37
CA GLY A 561 10.29 9.81 -12.45
C GLY A 561 8.96 9.40 -13.07
N GLU A 562 8.98 8.38 -13.92
CA GLU A 562 7.81 7.75 -14.54
C GLU A 562 6.90 7.07 -13.50
N ASN A 563 7.47 6.57 -12.40
CA ASN A 563 6.72 5.87 -11.35
C ASN A 563 6.12 6.79 -10.28
N PHE A 564 6.50 8.08 -10.25
CA PHE A 564 6.12 8.98 -9.15
C PHE A 564 4.63 8.90 -8.78
N GLU A 565 3.75 8.99 -9.78
CA GLU A 565 2.29 8.94 -9.54
C GLU A 565 1.83 7.60 -8.96
N LYS A 566 2.47 6.47 -9.31
CA LYS A 566 2.12 5.13 -8.84
C LYS A 566 2.26 4.99 -7.32
N TYR A 567 3.12 5.80 -6.70
CA TYR A 567 3.32 5.82 -5.26
C TYR A 567 2.28 6.64 -4.49
N PHE A 568 1.54 7.52 -5.18
CA PHE A 568 0.55 8.40 -4.55
C PHE A 568 -0.90 8.06 -4.94
N THR A 569 -1.12 7.14 -5.88
CA THR A 569 -2.45 6.67 -6.30
C THR A 569 -2.71 5.23 -5.89
N ILE A 570 -3.95 4.91 -5.51
CA ILE A 570 -4.38 3.53 -5.15
C ILE A 570 -4.78 2.73 -6.42
N GLN A 571 -4.86 3.39 -7.57
CA GLN A 571 -5.19 2.79 -8.87
C GLN A 571 -4.26 3.34 -9.94
N GLN A 572 -3.98 2.50 -10.94
CA GLN A 572 -3.20 2.88 -12.11
C GLN A 572 -3.96 3.86 -12.99
N ARG A 573 -3.21 4.75 -13.64
CA ARG A 573 -3.70 5.52 -14.79
C ARG A 573 -3.39 4.74 -16.08
N ILE A 574 -4.32 4.76 -17.02
CA ILE A 574 -4.26 4.00 -18.30
C ILE A 574 -3.01 4.36 -19.14
N THR A 575 -2.43 5.53 -18.91
CA THR A 575 -1.31 6.07 -19.72
C THR A 575 0.07 5.57 -19.32
N GLN A 576 0.22 4.84 -18.20
CA GLN A 576 1.52 4.36 -17.71
C GLN A 576 1.74 2.89 -18.08
N LEU A 577 3.00 2.48 -18.28
CA LEU A 577 3.32 1.06 -18.50
C LEU A 577 3.12 0.27 -17.20
N SER A 578 2.38 -0.84 -17.24
CA SER A 578 2.23 -1.73 -16.07
C SER A 578 3.50 -2.55 -15.86
N ALA A 579 3.98 -2.62 -14.62
CA ALA A 579 5.08 -3.50 -14.24
C ALA A 579 4.66 -4.96 -14.20
N ASP A 580 3.43 -5.27 -13.79
CA ASP A 580 2.89 -6.64 -13.84
C ASP A 580 2.77 -7.15 -15.28
N GLU A 581 2.18 -6.35 -16.17
CA GLU A 581 2.06 -6.70 -17.59
C GLU A 581 3.43 -6.91 -18.22
N PHE A 582 4.37 -5.99 -17.97
CA PHE A 582 5.73 -6.10 -18.47
C PHE A 582 6.43 -7.40 -18.04
N GLU A 583 6.37 -7.76 -16.75
CA GLU A 583 6.96 -9.01 -16.26
C GLU A 583 6.26 -10.24 -16.82
N GLN A 584 4.93 -10.21 -16.97
CA GLN A 584 4.18 -11.33 -17.53
C GLN A 584 4.65 -11.68 -18.95
N TYR A 585 4.86 -10.69 -19.81
CA TYR A 585 5.36 -10.94 -21.17
C TYR A 585 6.85 -11.25 -21.19
N ARG A 586 7.64 -10.56 -20.35
CA ARG A 586 9.10 -10.77 -20.28
C ARG A 586 9.47 -12.19 -19.86
N LEU A 587 8.72 -12.77 -18.93
CA LEU A 587 8.91 -14.14 -18.43
C LEU A 587 8.16 -15.18 -19.28
N GLY A 588 7.45 -14.74 -20.33
CA GLY A 588 6.66 -15.60 -21.21
C GLY A 588 7.36 -15.89 -22.54
N ASP A 589 6.54 -16.10 -23.57
CA ASP A 589 6.97 -16.41 -24.94
C ASP A 589 7.55 -15.19 -25.68
N TYR A 590 8.58 -15.42 -26.51
CA TYR A 590 9.27 -14.38 -27.25
C TYR A 590 8.37 -13.63 -28.24
N GLU A 591 7.55 -14.32 -29.03
CA GLU A 591 6.73 -13.69 -30.07
C GLU A 591 5.67 -12.79 -29.43
N ALA A 592 5.07 -13.25 -28.33
CA ALA A 592 4.14 -12.47 -27.54
C ALA A 592 4.81 -11.23 -26.94
N PHE A 593 6.04 -11.37 -26.43
CA PHE A 593 6.78 -10.24 -25.86
C PHE A 593 7.20 -9.23 -26.93
N GLN A 594 7.68 -9.68 -28.08
CA GLN A 594 8.06 -8.83 -29.21
C GLN A 594 6.87 -7.99 -29.69
N THR A 595 5.71 -8.63 -29.89
CA THR A 595 4.47 -7.94 -30.29
C THR A 595 4.10 -6.82 -29.31
N LYS A 596 4.23 -7.08 -28.00
CA LYS A 596 3.94 -6.08 -26.97
C LYS A 596 4.98 -4.97 -26.87
N ILE A 597 6.25 -5.30 -27.07
CA ILE A 597 7.31 -4.29 -27.16
C ILE A 597 7.02 -3.34 -28.32
N ASP A 598 6.61 -3.85 -29.49
CA ASP A 598 6.28 -2.99 -30.62
C ASP A 598 5.09 -2.07 -30.31
N GLU A 599 4.02 -2.61 -29.71
CA GLU A 599 2.86 -1.82 -29.26
C GLU A 599 3.27 -0.71 -28.28
N TRP A 600 4.15 -1.00 -27.31
CA TRP A 600 4.58 0.00 -26.33
C TRP A 600 5.58 1.01 -26.90
N LEU A 601 6.40 0.64 -27.88
CA LEU A 601 7.30 1.56 -28.57
C LEU A 601 6.56 2.50 -29.53
N ASP A 602 5.42 2.05 -30.07
CA ASP A 602 4.52 2.89 -30.88
C ASP A 602 3.74 3.92 -30.04
N ASP A 603 3.59 3.70 -28.73
CA ASP A 603 2.97 4.65 -27.80
C ASP A 603 4.01 5.67 -27.29
N PRO A 604 3.89 6.97 -27.66
CA PRO A 604 4.86 7.98 -27.25
C PRO A 604 4.91 8.20 -25.74
N ASN A 605 3.91 7.76 -24.97
CA ASN A 605 3.93 7.86 -23.51
C ASN A 605 4.67 6.71 -22.83
N LYS A 606 4.97 5.62 -23.56
CA LYS A 606 5.56 4.38 -23.01
C LYS A 606 6.94 4.06 -23.59
N ALA A 607 7.27 4.55 -24.79
CA ALA A 607 8.51 4.19 -25.50
C ALA A 607 9.79 4.40 -24.66
N ASP A 608 9.90 5.53 -23.97
CA ASP A 608 11.03 5.83 -23.08
C ASP A 608 11.04 4.91 -21.84
N GLU A 609 9.88 4.68 -21.23
CA GLU A 609 9.72 3.82 -20.05
C GLU A 609 10.12 2.36 -20.37
N VAL A 610 9.71 1.82 -21.53
CA VAL A 610 10.11 0.48 -21.99
C VAL A 610 11.63 0.37 -22.11
N THR A 611 12.24 1.32 -22.79
CA THR A 611 13.69 1.32 -23.03
C THR A 611 14.46 1.44 -21.71
N ASN A 612 13.95 2.26 -20.77
CA ASN A 612 14.53 2.42 -19.43
C ASN A 612 14.44 1.14 -18.60
N ARG A 613 13.29 0.45 -18.62
CA ARG A 613 13.11 -0.83 -17.91
C ARG A 613 14.05 -1.91 -18.42
N LEU A 614 14.15 -2.07 -19.74
CA LEU A 614 15.02 -3.08 -20.34
C LEU A 614 16.50 -2.84 -19.98
N LYS A 615 16.94 -1.58 -19.92
CA LYS A 615 18.32 -1.22 -19.50
C LYS A 615 18.70 -1.63 -18.08
N LYS A 616 17.72 -1.85 -17.20
CA LYS A 616 17.94 -2.16 -15.79
C LYS A 616 17.99 -3.65 -15.50
N ILE A 617 17.57 -4.47 -16.46
CA ILE A 617 17.54 -5.92 -16.33
C ILE A 617 18.83 -6.46 -16.94
N VAL A 618 19.74 -6.88 -16.07
CA VAL A 618 21.07 -7.37 -16.46
C VAL A 618 21.40 -8.72 -15.83
N ASP A 619 20.50 -9.24 -15.01
CA ASP A 619 20.61 -10.52 -14.29
C ASP A 619 19.33 -11.34 -14.48
N PHE A 620 19.49 -12.63 -14.74
CA PHE A 620 18.45 -13.55 -15.21
C PHE A 620 18.52 -14.89 -14.45
N GLU A 621 17.37 -15.50 -14.19
CA GLU A 621 17.29 -16.79 -13.48
C GLU A 621 17.39 -17.98 -14.43
N HIS A 622 16.85 -17.84 -15.64
CA HIS A 622 16.73 -18.93 -16.60
C HIS A 622 17.28 -18.53 -17.97
N LYS A 623 17.78 -19.53 -18.71
CA LYS A 623 18.36 -19.32 -20.05
C LYS A 623 17.36 -18.65 -20.99
N GLU A 624 16.12 -19.12 -21.02
CA GLU A 624 15.06 -18.60 -21.90
C GLU A 624 14.77 -17.11 -21.66
N GLU A 625 14.74 -16.69 -20.39
CA GLU A 625 14.54 -15.29 -20.00
C GLU A 625 15.66 -14.38 -20.55
N TRP A 626 16.91 -14.83 -20.41
CA TRP A 626 18.08 -14.14 -20.96
C TRP A 626 18.05 -14.08 -22.49
N GLU A 627 17.77 -15.20 -23.15
CA GLU A 627 17.68 -15.27 -24.62
C GLU A 627 16.60 -14.34 -25.17
N ASN A 628 15.41 -14.36 -24.55
CA ASN A 628 14.31 -13.49 -24.94
C ASN A 628 14.70 -12.01 -24.78
N HIS A 629 15.34 -11.66 -23.66
CA HIS A 629 15.80 -10.29 -23.42
C HIS A 629 16.84 -9.83 -24.45
N LEU A 630 17.81 -10.68 -24.80
CA LEU A 630 18.82 -10.41 -25.83
C LEU A 630 18.15 -10.19 -27.20
N LYS A 631 17.26 -11.09 -27.61
CA LYS A 631 16.53 -10.99 -28.89
C LYS A 631 15.67 -9.73 -28.96
N ILE A 632 15.03 -9.32 -27.86
CA ILE A 632 14.25 -8.07 -27.80
C ILE A 632 15.15 -6.85 -27.98
N LEU A 633 16.31 -6.77 -27.34
CA LEU A 633 17.21 -5.62 -27.54
C LEU A 633 17.75 -5.56 -28.97
N ILE A 634 18.03 -6.72 -29.58
CA ILE A 634 18.40 -6.79 -31.00
C ILE A 634 17.26 -6.30 -31.89
N HIS A 635 16.02 -6.74 -31.63
CA HIS A 635 14.83 -6.27 -32.35
C HIS A 635 14.65 -4.75 -32.26
N ILE A 636 14.72 -4.19 -31.04
CA ILE A 636 14.64 -2.74 -30.81
C ILE A 636 15.78 -2.02 -31.55
N GLY A 637 16.99 -2.58 -31.51
CA GLY A 637 18.15 -2.02 -32.18
C GLY A 637 17.99 -1.99 -33.71
N LYS A 638 17.48 -3.07 -34.32
CA LYS A 638 17.14 -3.11 -35.76
C LYS A 638 16.14 -2.03 -36.12
N ARG A 639 15.09 -1.88 -35.31
CA ARG A 639 14.06 -0.87 -35.51
C ARG A 639 14.61 0.56 -35.43
N GLN A 640 15.48 0.83 -34.45
CA GLN A 640 16.18 2.12 -34.35
C GLN A 640 17.13 2.36 -35.53
N TYR A 641 17.82 1.32 -35.98
CA TYR A 641 18.71 1.39 -37.14
C TYR A 641 17.95 1.78 -38.40
N ALA A 642 16.80 1.15 -38.66
CA ALA A 642 15.96 1.45 -39.81
C ALA A 642 15.48 2.92 -39.84
N VAL A 643 15.26 3.54 -38.67
CA VAL A 643 14.78 4.94 -38.58
C VAL A 643 15.91 5.96 -38.59
N ASN A 644 17.02 5.68 -37.88
CA ASN A 644 18.06 6.67 -37.58
C ASN A 644 19.47 6.28 -38.09
N GLY A 645 19.61 5.25 -38.93
CA GLY A 645 20.90 4.78 -39.44
C GLY A 645 21.87 4.30 -38.35
N GLY A 646 21.33 3.80 -37.23
CA GLY A 646 22.08 3.30 -36.09
C GLY A 646 22.38 4.33 -34.98
N PHE A 647 21.94 5.59 -35.15
CA PHE A 647 22.08 6.59 -34.09
C PHE A 647 21.13 6.28 -32.92
N GLY A 648 21.67 6.12 -31.71
CA GLY A 648 20.92 5.85 -30.48
C GLY A 648 20.89 4.38 -30.04
N THR A 649 21.37 3.44 -30.87
CA THR A 649 21.45 2.01 -30.51
C THR A 649 22.59 1.76 -29.51
N ASN A 650 22.27 1.05 -28.42
CA ASN A 650 23.24 0.73 -27.38
C ASN A 650 23.95 -0.61 -27.64
N TYR A 651 24.82 -0.67 -28.64
CA TYR A 651 25.59 -1.88 -28.98
C TYR A 651 26.40 -2.42 -27.79
N LYS A 652 26.87 -1.53 -26.90
CA LYS A 652 27.57 -1.92 -25.68
C LYS A 652 26.71 -2.79 -24.77
N GLN A 653 25.45 -2.43 -24.55
CA GLN A 653 24.54 -3.21 -23.71
C GLN A 653 24.25 -4.59 -24.32
N ILE A 654 24.07 -4.67 -25.64
CA ILE A 654 23.90 -5.97 -26.34
C ILE A 654 25.16 -6.82 -26.14
N ALA A 655 26.35 -6.24 -26.31
CA ALA A 655 27.62 -6.96 -26.12
C ALA A 655 27.84 -7.41 -24.66
N GLU A 656 27.46 -6.59 -23.67
CA GLU A 656 27.49 -6.96 -22.25
C GLU A 656 26.55 -8.14 -21.94
N LEU A 657 25.36 -8.16 -22.54
CA LEU A 657 24.41 -9.26 -22.39
C LEU A 657 24.83 -10.54 -23.11
N ILE A 658 25.52 -10.42 -24.25
CA ILE A 658 26.16 -11.56 -24.88
C ILE A 658 27.17 -12.16 -23.91
N ALA A 659 28.02 -11.34 -23.29
CA ALA A 659 29.05 -11.77 -22.34
C ALA A 659 28.50 -12.35 -21.02
N TYR A 660 27.28 -11.95 -20.63
CA TYR A 660 26.67 -12.24 -19.32
C TYR A 660 26.76 -13.70 -18.85
N PRO A 661 26.52 -14.74 -19.68
CA PRO A 661 26.54 -16.11 -19.18
C PRO A 661 27.90 -16.57 -18.66
N LYS A 662 29.00 -15.85 -18.92
CA LYS A 662 30.34 -16.19 -18.45
C LYS A 662 30.60 -15.61 -17.05
N GLU A 663 30.85 -16.48 -16.09
CA GLU A 663 31.09 -16.12 -14.69
C GLU A 663 32.58 -15.80 -14.42
N ARG A 664 32.86 -15.13 -13.30
CA ARG A 664 34.23 -14.72 -12.92
C ARG A 664 35.18 -15.89 -12.67
N ASP A 665 34.66 -17.05 -12.30
CA ASP A 665 35.43 -18.28 -12.09
C ASP A 665 35.68 -19.06 -13.40
N GLY A 666 35.19 -18.56 -14.53
CA GLY A 666 35.30 -19.19 -15.85
C GLY A 666 34.21 -20.22 -16.15
N SER A 667 33.26 -20.44 -15.23
CA SER A 667 32.06 -21.25 -15.50
C SER A 667 31.03 -20.47 -16.33
N TYR A 668 29.98 -21.18 -16.79
CA TYR A 668 28.92 -20.58 -17.60
C TYR A 668 27.55 -20.83 -16.97
N LYS A 669 26.78 -19.77 -16.69
CA LYS A 669 25.51 -19.81 -15.94
C LYS A 669 24.43 -20.67 -16.61
N PHE A 670 24.38 -20.66 -17.95
CA PHE A 670 23.33 -21.32 -18.73
C PHE A 670 23.84 -22.40 -19.71
N PHE A 671 25.14 -22.68 -19.71
CA PHE A 671 25.77 -23.57 -20.68
C PHE A 671 26.70 -24.55 -19.97
N ASP A 672 26.77 -25.79 -20.45
CA ASP A 672 27.58 -26.83 -19.83
C ASP A 672 29.09 -26.51 -19.83
N ASN A 673 29.55 -25.78 -20.84
CA ASN A 673 30.95 -25.39 -21.02
C ASN A 673 31.10 -24.28 -22.07
N ALA A 674 32.33 -23.76 -22.20
CA ALA A 674 32.68 -22.73 -23.17
C ALA A 674 32.36 -23.09 -24.63
N GLN A 675 32.49 -24.37 -25.00
CA GLN A 675 32.23 -24.82 -26.37
C GLN A 675 30.74 -24.76 -26.69
N ALA A 676 29.88 -25.25 -25.80
CA ALA A 676 28.42 -25.18 -25.99
C ALA A 676 27.91 -23.73 -26.10
N TYR A 677 28.52 -22.82 -25.34
CA TYR A 677 28.23 -21.38 -25.42
C TYR A 677 28.70 -20.76 -26.75
N LYS A 678 29.89 -21.14 -27.21
CA LYS A 678 30.42 -20.74 -28.52
C LYS A 678 29.54 -21.26 -29.67
N ASP A 679 29.21 -22.55 -29.66
CA ASP A 679 28.38 -23.20 -30.68
C ASP A 679 27.01 -22.53 -30.81
N TYR A 680 26.42 -22.13 -29.68
CA TYR A 680 25.16 -21.38 -29.65
C TYR A 680 25.27 -20.05 -30.41
N PHE A 681 26.31 -19.25 -30.13
CA PHE A 681 26.48 -17.95 -30.79
C PHE A 681 26.93 -18.07 -32.23
N THR A 682 27.69 -19.11 -32.59
CA THR A 682 27.96 -19.44 -33.99
C THR A 682 26.66 -19.68 -34.73
N ALA A 683 25.79 -20.56 -34.23
CA ALA A 683 24.49 -20.81 -34.85
C ALA A 683 23.59 -19.56 -34.87
N PHE A 684 23.59 -18.77 -33.79
CA PHE A 684 22.81 -17.53 -33.68
C PHE A 684 23.16 -16.51 -34.78
N PHE A 685 24.45 -16.34 -35.09
CA PHE A 685 24.90 -15.43 -36.16
C PHE A 685 24.93 -16.10 -37.55
N GLU A 686 24.70 -17.41 -37.66
CA GLU A 686 24.51 -18.06 -38.96
C GLU A 686 23.03 -18.02 -39.42
N ASP A 687 22.08 -18.12 -38.49
CA ASP A 687 20.64 -18.16 -38.75
C ASP A 687 19.97 -16.78 -38.57
N VAL A 688 20.50 -15.77 -39.26
CA VAL A 688 20.03 -14.39 -39.20
C VAL A 688 19.33 -14.03 -40.51
N PRO A 689 18.20 -13.30 -40.52
CA PRO A 689 17.60 -12.81 -41.75
C PRO A 689 18.36 -11.59 -42.34
N GLU A 690 18.32 -11.47 -43.66
CA GLU A 690 18.81 -10.28 -44.39
C GLU A 690 18.21 -8.96 -43.85
N PRO A 691 18.94 -7.83 -43.91
CA PRO A 691 20.17 -7.58 -44.66
C PRO A 691 21.48 -7.75 -43.85
N TYR A 692 21.48 -8.35 -42.66
CA TYR A 692 22.67 -8.59 -41.81
C TYR A 692 23.43 -7.36 -41.30
N VAL A 693 23.08 -6.14 -41.72
CA VAL A 693 23.82 -4.91 -41.36
C VAL A 693 23.93 -4.72 -39.85
N PHE A 694 22.82 -4.91 -39.13
CA PHE A 694 22.75 -4.70 -37.69
C PHE A 694 23.58 -5.73 -36.92
N GLU A 695 23.48 -7.01 -37.29
CA GLU A 695 24.29 -8.09 -36.73
C GLU A 695 25.78 -7.92 -37.04
N GLY A 696 26.10 -7.39 -38.23
CA GLY A 696 27.44 -6.97 -38.59
C GLY A 696 28.00 -5.94 -37.60
N HIS A 697 27.22 -4.93 -37.23
CA HIS A 697 27.64 -3.96 -36.21
C HIS A 697 27.81 -4.58 -34.80
N ILE A 698 26.99 -5.57 -34.42
CA ILE A 698 27.16 -6.31 -33.16
C ILE A 698 28.49 -7.09 -33.17
N LEU A 699 28.76 -7.79 -34.26
CA LEU A 699 30.01 -8.54 -34.45
C LEU A 699 31.25 -7.63 -34.41
N VAL A 700 31.19 -6.47 -35.07
CA VAL A 700 32.25 -5.45 -34.99
C VAL A 700 32.43 -4.94 -33.56
N ALA A 701 31.35 -4.78 -32.78
CA ALA A 701 31.47 -4.43 -31.37
C ALA A 701 32.24 -5.51 -30.58
N GLY A 702 32.07 -6.79 -30.91
CA GLY A 702 32.85 -7.91 -30.37
C GLY A 702 34.36 -7.80 -30.63
N LEU A 703 34.78 -7.20 -31.76
CA LEU A 703 36.20 -7.01 -32.10
C LEU A 703 36.90 -5.95 -31.22
N THR A 704 36.13 -5.06 -30.58
CA THR A 704 36.67 -3.95 -29.76
C THR A 704 37.43 -4.43 -28.52
N GLY A 705 37.15 -5.65 -28.06
CA GLY A 705 37.73 -6.21 -26.83
C GLY A 705 37.29 -5.48 -25.55
N VAL A 706 36.26 -4.64 -25.62
CA VAL A 706 35.69 -3.92 -24.47
C VAL A 706 34.91 -4.86 -23.55
N THR A 707 34.28 -5.88 -24.13
CA THR A 707 33.54 -6.94 -23.44
C THR A 707 34.01 -8.30 -23.95
N ASP A 708 33.89 -9.32 -23.11
CA ASP A 708 34.17 -10.70 -23.48
C ASP A 708 33.18 -11.15 -24.56
N PHE A 709 33.65 -11.73 -25.66
CA PHE A 709 32.81 -12.14 -26.78
C PHE A 709 33.04 -13.62 -27.09
N PRO A 710 31.98 -14.43 -27.34
CA PRO A 710 32.07 -15.88 -27.51
C PRO A 710 32.92 -16.33 -28.71
N LEU A 711 32.89 -15.54 -29.78
CA LEU A 711 33.58 -15.84 -31.03
C LEU A 711 34.99 -15.24 -31.05
N GLU A 712 35.95 -15.98 -31.59
CA GLU A 712 37.31 -15.50 -31.77
C GLU A 712 37.36 -14.43 -32.87
N THR A 713 38.38 -13.56 -32.83
CA THR A 713 38.56 -12.48 -33.81
C THR A 713 38.47 -12.98 -35.25
N LYS A 714 39.11 -14.12 -35.57
CA LYS A 714 39.10 -14.67 -36.92
C LYS A 714 37.72 -15.17 -37.36
N GLU A 715 36.97 -15.77 -36.44
CA GLU A 715 35.62 -16.28 -36.70
C GLU A 715 34.64 -15.13 -36.95
N ILE A 716 34.77 -14.03 -36.19
CA ILE A 716 34.01 -12.80 -36.42
C ILE A 716 34.34 -12.22 -37.80
N GLU A 717 35.63 -12.07 -38.13
CA GLU A 717 36.07 -11.58 -39.44
C GLU A 717 35.53 -12.42 -40.60
N ASP A 718 35.53 -13.75 -40.46
CA ASP A 718 35.01 -14.68 -41.45
C ASP A 718 33.49 -14.60 -41.57
N GLN A 719 32.76 -14.49 -40.47
CA GLN A 719 31.30 -14.33 -40.49
C GLN A 719 30.88 -13.00 -41.11
N LEU A 720 31.58 -11.90 -40.82
CA LEU A 720 31.33 -10.59 -41.45
C LEU A 720 31.49 -10.65 -42.98
N TYR A 721 32.52 -11.33 -43.47
CA TYR A 721 32.70 -11.52 -44.90
C TYR A 721 31.61 -12.40 -45.50
N LYS A 722 31.22 -13.48 -44.83
CA LYS A 722 30.14 -14.38 -45.26
C LYS A 722 28.83 -13.62 -45.47
N TYR A 723 28.44 -12.73 -44.53
CA TYR A 723 27.26 -11.88 -44.70
C TYR A 723 27.32 -11.02 -45.98
N PHE A 724 28.46 -10.38 -46.24
CA PHE A 724 28.62 -9.55 -47.43
C PHE A 724 28.66 -10.37 -48.72
N GLU A 725 29.32 -11.53 -48.70
CA GLU A 725 29.37 -12.47 -49.82
C GLU A 725 27.98 -13.00 -50.18
N THR A 726 27.22 -13.47 -49.20
CA THR A 726 25.83 -13.92 -49.39
C THR A 726 24.95 -12.81 -49.94
N TYR A 727 25.01 -11.60 -49.36
CA TYR A 727 24.24 -10.46 -49.84
C TYR A 727 24.54 -10.14 -51.32
N CYS A 728 25.82 -10.12 -51.69
CA CYS A 728 26.25 -9.88 -53.08
C CYS A 728 25.86 -11.01 -54.04
N ALA A 729 25.67 -12.24 -53.55
CA ALA A 729 25.24 -13.36 -54.37
C ALA A 729 23.73 -13.35 -54.65
N GLU A 730 22.94 -12.84 -53.71
CA GLU A 730 21.46 -12.87 -53.76
C GLU A 730 20.84 -11.58 -54.33
N HIS A 731 21.59 -10.47 -54.34
CA HIS A 731 21.13 -9.17 -54.84
C HIS A 731 21.83 -8.77 -56.14
N THR A 732 21.18 -7.87 -56.89
CA THR A 732 21.73 -7.33 -58.15
C THR A 732 21.72 -5.80 -58.21
N GLU A 733 21.42 -5.14 -57.09
CA GLU A 733 21.31 -3.69 -57.01
C GLU A 733 22.32 -3.12 -56.01
N ILE A 734 22.77 -1.88 -56.26
CA ILE A 734 23.66 -1.13 -55.37
C ILE A 734 22.79 -0.32 -54.41
N THR A 735 22.47 -0.92 -53.27
CA THR A 735 21.65 -0.33 -52.21
C THR A 735 22.51 0.37 -51.15
N ASN A 736 21.86 1.06 -50.19
CA ASN A 736 22.57 1.55 -49.01
C ASN A 736 23.06 0.38 -48.13
N ASP A 737 22.27 -0.69 -47.98
CA ASP A 737 22.65 -1.87 -47.20
C ASP A 737 23.92 -2.53 -47.74
N PHE A 738 24.06 -2.64 -49.07
CA PHE A 738 25.31 -3.10 -49.71
C PHE A 738 26.53 -2.29 -49.23
N ARG A 739 26.42 -0.96 -49.17
CA ARG A 739 27.51 -0.09 -48.74
C ARG A 739 27.78 -0.21 -47.24
N GLN A 740 26.72 -0.32 -46.43
CA GLN A 740 26.86 -0.47 -44.97
C GLN A 740 27.49 -1.82 -44.61
N LEU A 741 27.07 -2.90 -45.27
CA LEU A 741 27.67 -4.23 -45.10
C LEU A 741 29.16 -4.23 -45.42
N HIS A 742 29.55 -3.65 -46.56
CA HIS A 742 30.98 -3.51 -46.92
C HIS A 742 31.78 -2.80 -45.83
N ASN A 743 31.25 -1.69 -45.29
CA ASN A 743 31.91 -0.91 -44.25
C ASN A 743 32.11 -1.68 -42.93
N VAL A 744 31.26 -2.65 -42.62
CA VAL A 744 31.40 -3.47 -41.40
C VAL A 744 32.28 -4.71 -41.60
N VAL A 745 32.64 -5.08 -42.84
CA VAL A 745 33.54 -6.23 -43.11
C VAL A 745 35.00 -5.84 -42.85
N VAL A 746 35.34 -5.73 -41.59
CA VAL A 746 36.66 -5.26 -41.13
C VAL A 746 37.53 -6.39 -40.59
N GLU A 747 38.85 -6.16 -40.59
CA GLU A 747 39.87 -6.93 -39.87
C GLU A 747 40.55 -6.03 -38.82
N LYS A 748 40.94 -6.63 -37.69
CA LYS A 748 41.56 -5.90 -36.57
C LYS A 748 43.05 -5.65 -36.84
N ASN A 749 43.48 -4.39 -36.79
CA ASN A 749 44.89 -4.05 -36.93
C ASN A 749 45.62 -4.16 -35.57
N ASN A 750 46.84 -4.74 -35.56
CA ASN A 750 47.58 -5.11 -34.34
C ASN A 750 48.07 -3.93 -33.46
N SER A 751 47.69 -2.68 -33.75
CA SER A 751 48.35 -1.50 -33.15
C SER A 751 47.54 -0.75 -32.09
N TYR A 752 46.20 -0.67 -32.15
CA TYR A 752 45.39 0.02 -31.13
C TYR A 752 43.93 -0.49 -31.10
N ASN A 753 43.24 -0.33 -29.96
CA ASN A 753 41.78 -0.49 -29.91
C ASN A 753 41.13 0.52 -30.86
N TYR A 754 40.18 0.05 -31.68
CA TYR A 754 39.42 0.81 -32.70
C TYR A 754 40.11 1.10 -34.04
N ASP A 755 41.32 0.58 -34.31
CA ASP A 755 41.92 0.65 -35.65
C ASP A 755 41.50 -0.57 -36.49
N TYR A 756 40.48 -0.35 -37.33
CA TYR A 756 39.91 -1.36 -38.21
C TYR A 756 40.14 -0.98 -39.66
N LYS A 757 40.46 -1.98 -40.48
CA LYS A 757 40.52 -1.83 -41.93
C LYS A 757 39.54 -2.77 -42.58
N VAL A 758 38.87 -2.34 -43.64
CA VAL A 758 38.06 -3.24 -44.47
C VAL A 758 38.94 -4.38 -44.99
N GLN A 759 38.45 -5.60 -44.91
CA GLN A 759 39.17 -6.80 -45.33
C GLN A 759 39.48 -6.73 -46.83
N ALA A 760 40.71 -7.09 -47.22
CA ALA A 760 41.13 -7.05 -48.63
C ALA A 760 40.23 -7.87 -49.56
N ARG A 761 39.73 -9.02 -49.09
CA ARG A 761 38.78 -9.85 -49.85
C ARG A 761 37.41 -9.20 -50.04
N ALA A 762 36.94 -8.41 -49.06
CA ALA A 762 35.70 -7.66 -49.14
C ALA A 762 35.84 -6.50 -50.14
N GLU A 763 37.01 -5.85 -50.15
CA GLU A 763 37.32 -4.78 -51.09
C GLU A 763 37.26 -5.25 -52.55
N ILE A 764 37.85 -6.41 -52.85
CA ILE A 764 37.83 -7.00 -54.18
C ILE A 764 36.39 -7.32 -54.60
N LEU A 765 35.61 -7.94 -53.71
CA LEU A 765 34.22 -8.28 -53.97
C LEU A 765 33.35 -7.04 -54.19
N PHE A 766 33.54 -6.01 -53.37
CA PHE A 766 32.84 -4.73 -53.48
C PHE A 766 33.08 -4.10 -54.86
N LEU A 767 34.33 -4.02 -55.29
CA LEU A 767 34.69 -3.42 -56.59
C LEU A 767 34.12 -4.22 -57.78
N ASP A 768 34.18 -5.55 -57.72
CA ASP A 768 33.62 -6.43 -58.76
C ASP A 768 32.10 -6.30 -58.83
N TYR A 769 31.41 -6.41 -57.70
CA TYR A 769 29.96 -6.27 -57.60
C TYR A 769 29.50 -4.87 -58.05
N PHE A 770 30.14 -3.82 -57.53
CA PHE A 770 29.80 -2.44 -57.86
C PHE A 770 29.91 -2.20 -59.37
N LYS A 771 31.00 -2.66 -60.01
CA LYS A 771 31.15 -2.54 -61.47
C LYS A 771 30.06 -3.31 -62.21
N ARG A 772 29.85 -4.58 -61.87
CA ARG A 772 28.90 -5.47 -62.55
C ARG A 772 27.46 -4.95 -62.52
N HIS A 773 27.05 -4.35 -61.41
CA HIS A 773 25.67 -3.92 -61.14
C HIS A 773 25.44 -2.42 -61.22
N LEU A 774 26.49 -1.61 -61.51
CA LEU A 774 26.34 -0.19 -61.78
C LEU A 774 25.34 0.01 -62.91
N LYS A 775 24.35 0.88 -62.71
CA LYS A 775 23.38 1.28 -63.73
C LYS A 775 23.70 2.68 -64.27
N VAL A 776 23.27 2.97 -65.50
CA VAL A 776 23.54 4.27 -66.17
C VAL A 776 23.14 5.48 -65.32
N CYS A 777 21.94 5.49 -64.74
CA CYS A 777 21.49 6.65 -63.95
C CYS A 777 22.21 6.78 -62.59
N GLN A 778 22.98 5.78 -62.17
CA GLN A 778 23.84 5.87 -60.98
C GLN A 778 25.21 6.48 -61.29
N LEU A 779 25.51 6.81 -62.56
CA LEU A 779 26.73 7.53 -62.92
C LEU A 779 26.80 8.94 -62.30
N SER A 780 25.67 9.48 -61.85
CA SER A 780 25.62 10.68 -61.01
C SER A 780 26.43 10.55 -59.72
N SER A 781 26.61 9.34 -59.18
CA SER A 781 27.44 9.10 -57.99
C SER A 781 28.91 9.46 -58.17
N PHE A 782 29.40 9.58 -59.41
CA PHE A 782 30.76 10.03 -59.74
C PHE A 782 30.85 11.54 -59.93
N ILE A 783 29.77 12.29 -59.70
CA ILE A 783 29.70 13.73 -59.89
C ILE A 783 29.23 14.35 -58.57
N ARG A 784 30.04 15.26 -58.02
CA ARG A 784 29.73 15.98 -56.78
C ARG A 784 29.42 17.45 -57.07
N LEU A 785 28.54 18.01 -56.25
CA LEU A 785 28.25 19.44 -56.24
C LEU A 785 29.42 20.19 -55.57
N HIS A 786 30.04 21.11 -56.31
CA HIS A 786 31.17 21.92 -55.84
C HIS A 786 30.69 23.21 -55.15
N ASP A 787 29.68 23.87 -55.71
CA ASP A 787 29.02 25.05 -55.13
C ASP A 787 27.49 24.84 -55.12
N PRO A 788 26.84 24.79 -53.94
CA PRO A 788 25.39 24.57 -53.82
C PRO A 788 24.52 25.69 -54.36
N PHE A 789 24.99 26.94 -54.34
CA PHE A 789 24.19 28.10 -54.72
C PHE A 789 24.20 28.30 -56.23
N GLU A 790 25.35 28.02 -56.85
CA GLU A 790 25.59 28.28 -58.26
C GLU A 790 25.52 27.01 -59.13
N LYS A 791 25.21 25.84 -58.55
CA LYS A 791 25.09 24.54 -59.26
C LYS A 791 26.31 24.18 -60.12
N TYR A 792 27.51 24.44 -59.59
CA TYR A 792 28.74 23.93 -60.20
C TYR A 792 28.96 22.47 -59.80
N TYR A 793 29.23 21.62 -60.78
CA TYR A 793 29.49 20.20 -60.58
C TYR A 793 30.90 19.84 -61.00
N ILE A 794 31.51 18.89 -60.28
CA ILE A 794 32.85 18.36 -60.55
C ILE A 794 32.82 16.83 -60.49
N PHE A 795 33.64 16.17 -61.32
CA PHE A 795 33.88 14.74 -61.16
C PHE A 795 34.56 14.43 -59.82
N ASP A 796 34.07 13.38 -59.17
CA ASP A 796 34.62 12.84 -57.94
C ASP A 796 35.87 12.02 -58.21
N VAL A 797 36.98 12.69 -58.48
CA VAL A 797 38.24 12.06 -58.89
C VAL A 797 38.72 11.02 -57.86
N ALA A 798 38.44 11.22 -56.57
CA ALA A 798 38.81 10.27 -55.52
C ALA A 798 38.01 8.98 -55.62
N TRP A 799 36.69 9.07 -55.77
CA TRP A 799 35.83 7.90 -55.91
C TRP A 799 36.04 7.17 -57.24
N ILE A 800 36.23 7.92 -58.33
CA ILE A 800 36.53 7.37 -59.65
C ILE A 800 37.86 6.61 -59.62
N LYS A 801 38.90 7.21 -59.02
CA LYS A 801 40.21 6.55 -58.87
C LYS A 801 40.12 5.29 -58.03
N TYR A 802 39.25 5.28 -57.01
CA TYR A 802 39.05 4.13 -56.15
C TYR A 802 38.34 2.97 -56.89
N ILE A 803 37.28 3.26 -57.66
CA ILE A 803 36.53 2.20 -58.37
C ILE A 803 37.24 1.78 -59.66
N PHE A 804 37.55 2.72 -60.54
CA PHE A 804 38.01 2.45 -61.90
C PHE A 804 39.52 2.61 -62.09
N GLY A 805 40.15 3.53 -61.35
CA GLY A 805 41.58 3.84 -61.43
C GLY A 805 41.85 5.23 -62.02
N SER A 806 41.16 5.60 -63.09
CA SER A 806 41.16 6.95 -63.65
C SER A 806 39.80 7.36 -64.26
N LEU A 807 39.64 8.65 -64.60
CA LEU A 807 38.45 9.13 -65.31
C LEU A 807 38.38 8.52 -66.72
N GLU A 808 39.52 8.37 -67.39
CA GLU A 808 39.60 7.75 -68.71
C GLU A 808 39.12 6.29 -68.67
N GLU A 809 39.52 5.52 -67.65
CA GLU A 809 39.08 4.14 -67.47
C GLU A 809 37.59 4.04 -67.13
N LEU A 810 37.02 5.00 -66.40
CA LEU A 810 35.56 5.09 -66.21
C LEU A 810 34.84 5.34 -67.54
N ILE A 811 35.33 6.27 -68.36
CA ILE A 811 34.70 6.58 -69.64
C ILE A 811 34.81 5.39 -70.59
N GLU A 812 35.98 4.75 -70.67
CA GLU A 812 36.17 3.53 -71.46
C GLU A 812 35.24 2.40 -70.99
N TYR A 813 35.08 2.24 -69.67
CA TYR A 813 34.12 1.29 -69.11
C TYR A 813 32.69 1.62 -69.52
N VAL A 814 32.27 2.87 -69.40
CA VAL A 814 30.91 3.33 -69.75
C VAL A 814 30.63 3.14 -71.25
N GLU A 815 31.61 3.40 -72.11
CA GLU A 815 31.45 3.26 -73.55
C GLU A 815 31.43 1.79 -74.01
N ASN A 816 32.18 0.92 -73.35
CA ASN A 816 32.33 -0.48 -73.76
C ASN A 816 31.37 -1.45 -73.05
N ASN A 817 30.73 -1.06 -71.95
CA ASN A 817 29.82 -1.94 -71.22
C ASN A 817 28.46 -2.07 -71.92
N GLU A 818 28.14 -3.29 -72.35
CA GLU A 818 26.88 -3.62 -73.05
C GLU A 818 25.64 -3.50 -72.16
N ASN A 819 25.79 -3.52 -70.83
CA ASN A 819 24.69 -3.36 -69.88
C ASN A 819 24.18 -1.91 -69.78
N PHE A 820 24.86 -0.95 -70.41
CA PHE A 820 24.42 0.44 -70.46
C PHE A 820 23.58 0.71 -71.71
N ASP A 821 22.32 1.11 -71.50
CA ASP A 821 21.49 1.64 -72.57
C ASP A 821 22.04 2.99 -73.03
N LYS A 822 22.81 2.96 -74.13
CA LYS A 822 23.44 4.13 -74.74
C LYS A 822 22.43 5.13 -75.31
N ASN A 823 21.16 4.74 -75.46
CA ASN A 823 20.09 5.63 -75.90
C ASN A 823 19.33 6.26 -74.72
N SER A 824 19.61 5.85 -73.48
CA SER A 824 18.96 6.41 -72.31
C SER A 824 19.33 7.88 -72.10
N ALA A 825 18.38 8.66 -71.60
CA ALA A 825 18.60 10.08 -71.32
C ALA A 825 19.73 10.31 -70.31
N CYS A 826 19.86 9.43 -69.30
CA CYS A 826 20.96 9.45 -68.34
C CYS A 826 22.33 9.26 -69.01
N TYR A 827 22.48 8.30 -69.93
CA TYR A 827 23.76 8.05 -70.61
C TYR A 827 24.18 9.25 -71.44
N ILE A 828 23.24 9.75 -72.27
CA ILE A 828 23.48 10.89 -73.16
C ILE A 828 23.86 12.13 -72.35
N GLU A 829 23.17 12.38 -71.24
CA GLU A 829 23.44 13.51 -70.36
C GLU A 829 24.80 13.41 -69.66
N PHE A 830 25.17 12.22 -69.16
CA PHE A 830 26.49 11.98 -68.57
C PHE A 830 27.62 12.23 -69.58
N MET A 831 27.49 11.73 -70.80
CA MET A 831 28.51 11.93 -71.85
C MET A 831 28.59 13.39 -72.30
N LYS A 832 27.47 14.12 -72.33
CA LYS A 832 27.47 15.58 -72.58
C LYS A 832 28.19 16.34 -71.47
N TYR A 833 27.96 15.97 -70.22
CA TYR A 833 28.68 16.57 -69.09
C TYR A 833 30.18 16.32 -69.19
N HIS A 834 30.59 15.08 -69.45
CA HIS A 834 31.99 14.72 -69.66
C HIS A 834 32.65 15.57 -70.77
N ALA A 835 32.01 15.68 -71.94
CA ALA A 835 32.52 16.50 -73.04
C ALA A 835 32.61 18.00 -72.69
N ALA A 836 31.64 18.52 -71.92
CA ALA A 836 31.65 19.90 -71.45
C ALA A 836 32.78 20.17 -70.44
N VAL A 837 33.08 19.21 -69.55
CA VAL A 837 34.21 19.29 -68.62
C VAL A 837 35.53 19.26 -69.39
N GLN A 838 35.69 18.38 -70.39
CA GLN A 838 36.90 18.30 -71.21
C GLN A 838 37.16 19.58 -72.02
N ALA A 839 36.11 20.29 -72.45
CA ALA A 839 36.21 21.55 -73.19
C ALA A 839 36.46 22.78 -72.29
N SER A 840 36.35 22.63 -70.97
CA SER A 840 36.52 23.70 -69.99
C SER A 840 37.97 23.83 -69.53
N ALA A 841 38.39 25.07 -69.24
CA ALA A 841 39.67 25.32 -68.56
C ALA A 841 39.62 25.04 -67.05
N TYR A 842 38.43 24.75 -66.52
CA TYR A 842 38.17 24.52 -65.10
C TYR A 842 37.47 23.16 -64.88
N PRO A 843 37.85 22.42 -63.82
CA PRO A 843 37.32 21.08 -63.55
C PRO A 843 35.88 21.08 -63.02
N ALA A 844 35.43 22.19 -62.42
CA ALA A 844 34.05 22.39 -62.00
C ALA A 844 33.34 23.29 -63.03
N ILE A 845 32.17 22.86 -63.50
CA ILE A 845 31.39 23.60 -64.51
C ILE A 845 29.92 23.73 -64.10
N LEU A 846 29.28 24.80 -64.54
CA LEU A 846 27.83 24.92 -64.50
C LEU A 846 27.23 23.97 -65.56
N PHE A 847 26.42 23.01 -65.12
CA PHE A 847 25.76 22.08 -66.03
C PHE A 847 24.32 21.80 -65.55
N PRO A 848 23.30 22.05 -66.40
CA PRO A 848 21.91 21.81 -66.02
C PRO A 848 21.56 20.33 -66.22
N PHE A 849 21.71 19.52 -65.17
CA PHE A 849 21.24 18.14 -65.20
C PHE A 849 19.70 18.09 -65.18
N GLU A 850 19.11 17.43 -66.16
CA GLU A 850 17.67 17.22 -66.31
C GLU A 850 17.24 15.78 -66.03
N TYR A 851 18.14 14.80 -66.10
CA TYR A 851 17.82 13.36 -66.04
C TYR A 851 18.66 12.60 -65.00
N LEU A 852 19.98 12.81 -64.96
CA LEU A 852 20.95 12.07 -64.15
C LEU A 852 20.74 12.22 -62.64
N PHE A 853 20.26 13.40 -62.22
CA PHE A 853 19.96 13.74 -60.82
C PHE A 853 18.45 13.79 -60.51
N LYS A 854 17.57 13.44 -61.47
CA LYS A 854 16.11 13.45 -61.26
C LYS A 854 15.59 12.19 -60.54
N ASN A 855 16.33 11.09 -60.60
CA ASN A 855 16.00 9.83 -59.92
C ASN A 855 16.65 9.68 -58.54
N THR A 856 17.26 10.73 -57.99
CA THR A 856 17.96 10.67 -56.69
C THR A 856 17.22 11.43 -55.59
N ALA A 857 15.94 11.78 -55.79
CA ALA A 857 15.15 12.56 -54.85
C ALA A 857 14.12 11.75 -54.03
N ASP A 858 13.99 10.44 -54.27
CA ASP A 858 13.06 9.54 -53.55
C ASP A 858 13.67 8.13 -53.30
N ASP A 859 14.98 8.03 -53.06
CA ASP A 859 15.66 6.80 -52.58
C ASP A 859 16.60 7.10 -51.40
#